data_AF-A0A834WKS0-F1
#
_entry.id   AF-A0A834WKS0-F1
#
_cell.length_a   1.000
_cell.length_b   1.000
_cell.length_c   1.000
_cell.angle_alpha   90.00
_cell.angle_beta   90.00
_cell.angle_gamma   90.00
#
_symmetry.space_group_name_H-M   'P 1'
#
loop_
_entity.id
_entity.type
_entity.pdbx_description
1 polymer ?
#
loop_
_entity_poly.entity_id
_entity_poly.type
_entity_poly.pdbx_seq_one_letter_code
_entity_poly.pdbx_strand_id
1 'polypeptide(L)'
;MKMGWCGLVVVVLVAVIVIHVEVVVMGWLEDEKRALVDIKESLILQNASFPLLPSWDVSDPNSDICGWEGVQCHSSSAHIIALSLSNLLRNPDDMWFLNCPTRDSIMSKTLNMSLFLPFHQLTTLDLSRNCFQHALPIQDGRSNWTFPMLETLDLSHNYELDGKNVMKFLRGLTSLKNLNLAHCYIIIGRSLIQDGRSNWTFPMLETLDLSDNYELDGKNVMKFLRGLTSLKNLNLAGCNMIIGRSLIQEFSVFRNLEVLDLRYNSLSSPSSTFQDVRLLSNLTKLRTFDLSRTNVDKSIFKYLTALPALKSLFLSHTDQLGMNGTPINTDLCKMIELQELDLSHNGLTGTLDDACLGNLTSLRALDLSHNSLSGIIPPSLVAHLVYLEFLSLSYNNFGGSFSFNFLANNSKLKVLSLAPMNNAKTFRVETENPPDRIPSFQLEYLEMPSCQLNLSSRTIPTFLLYQHHLKYVDLSNNNLVGMFPYWLLVNNSRLASVFLGGNSLNELHLNQPFDQLVFLNLSNNKFQGNLPINIGYFLPRLEYLDVSSNMLDGHIPISIGEMSFLRGLDLSNNNFTGKIPKDILNRYYGEGYLKLSHNRLEGNIFPTPLMNLGYWFIFLANNNQFNGTLPKDGVLFSAGVVDISSNNLSGMLPSWIVKSPMMFSVSRNNFEGAIPIDFCKNDQLNILDLSHNRFSGTIPSCLFNSSLRLIDLGSNNLTGSIPEASSREYSFFGIIDLSNNQLSGSIPKSFYRLSRLAILSLANNKLEGHLSSEICELQQINILDLSHNKFTESIPSCFNNMSFGNYSPNSRISGYGISMIGYYYNSHFWFYGPENTYMLSFGEYEVQFVTKSITLSYKGDGLMSGLDLSSNQLTGEIPEQIGDLHNLHALNLSHNHLNGSIPEGFHNLKEIESLDLSSNNLIGEIPMQLQDLNFLSTFNVCYNNLSGRAPDHGQFGNFDESNYKGNRYLSWSNSNRRRNATPSETPLKNNSTEGSECVIDLIAFYWSFGASYVMVLLTLVTVLWINPRWRNVWFYYISICLQKSLGRFFDNTFFYQD
;
A
#
# COMPACT_ATOMS: atom_id res chain seq x y z
N MET A 1 91.72 -5.87 -29.36
CA MET A 1 90.28 -5.88 -29.73
C MET A 1 89.59 -7.14 -29.19
N LYS A 2 89.33 -7.22 -27.88
CA LYS A 2 88.48 -8.25 -27.26
C LYS A 2 87.90 -7.65 -25.97
N MET A 3 86.94 -6.73 -26.11
CA MET A 3 86.15 -6.23 -24.96
C MET A 3 84.82 -5.55 -25.35
N GLY A 4 84.52 -5.37 -26.65
CA GLY A 4 83.26 -4.74 -27.10
C GLY A 4 82.09 -5.70 -27.37
N TRP A 5 82.32 -7.01 -27.45
CA TRP A 5 81.28 -7.96 -27.89
C TRP A 5 80.36 -8.44 -26.76
N CYS A 6 80.84 -8.60 -25.52
CA CYS A 6 79.96 -9.00 -24.41
C CYS A 6 78.97 -7.89 -24.02
N GLY A 7 79.38 -6.62 -24.04
CA GLY A 7 78.48 -5.50 -23.72
C GLY A 7 77.37 -5.31 -24.76
N LEU A 8 77.69 -5.47 -26.05
CA LEU A 8 76.70 -5.38 -27.13
C LEU A 8 75.70 -6.54 -27.08
N VAL A 9 76.15 -7.75 -26.77
CA VAL A 9 75.27 -8.93 -26.63
C VAL A 9 74.34 -8.80 -25.42
N VAL A 10 74.80 -8.25 -24.30
CA VAL A 10 73.94 -7.98 -23.13
C VAL A 10 72.91 -6.89 -23.43
N VAL A 11 73.29 -5.80 -24.10
CA VAL A 11 72.34 -4.74 -24.48
C VAL A 11 71.31 -5.24 -25.49
N VAL A 12 71.71 -6.06 -26.47
CA VAL A 12 70.79 -6.68 -27.43
C VAL A 12 69.89 -7.70 -26.74
N LEU A 13 70.40 -8.52 -25.82
CA LEU A 13 69.59 -9.45 -25.03
C LEU A 13 68.59 -8.71 -24.14
N VAL A 14 69.00 -7.63 -23.48
CA VAL A 14 68.09 -6.80 -22.66
C VAL A 14 67.05 -6.12 -23.55
N ALA A 15 67.43 -5.57 -24.71
CA ALA A 15 66.48 -4.98 -25.66
C ALA A 15 65.51 -6.03 -26.23
N VAL A 16 65.99 -7.23 -26.57
CA VAL A 16 65.14 -8.34 -27.04
C VAL A 16 64.22 -8.81 -25.91
N ILE A 17 64.70 -8.91 -24.67
CA ILE A 17 63.86 -9.27 -23.52
C ILE A 17 62.82 -8.17 -23.25
N VAL A 18 63.19 -6.90 -23.30
CA VAL A 18 62.27 -5.76 -23.12
C VAL A 18 61.22 -5.73 -24.23
N ILE A 19 61.61 -5.88 -25.50
CA ILE A 19 60.69 -5.97 -26.64
C ILE A 19 59.80 -7.21 -26.54
N HIS A 20 60.34 -8.36 -26.12
CA HIS A 20 59.57 -9.59 -25.96
C HIS A 20 58.57 -9.48 -24.80
N VAL A 21 58.96 -8.83 -23.70
CA VAL A 21 58.07 -8.52 -22.58
C VAL A 21 57.00 -7.51 -23.00
N GLU A 22 57.34 -6.45 -23.72
CA GLU A 22 56.35 -5.48 -24.25
C GLU A 22 55.38 -6.15 -25.23
N VAL A 23 55.85 -7.00 -26.14
CA VAL A 23 54.99 -7.74 -27.09
C VAL A 23 54.08 -8.75 -26.37
N VAL A 24 54.58 -9.42 -25.32
CA VAL A 24 53.77 -10.35 -24.51
C VAL A 24 52.73 -9.60 -23.67
N VAL A 25 53.08 -8.45 -23.07
CA VAL A 25 52.15 -7.61 -22.30
C VAL A 25 51.05 -7.03 -23.20
N MET A 26 51.41 -6.53 -24.39
CA MET A 26 50.43 -6.04 -25.37
C MET A 26 49.52 -7.18 -25.88
N GLY A 27 50.04 -8.40 -26.00
CA GLY A 27 49.24 -9.59 -26.31
C GLY A 27 48.19 -9.92 -25.25
N TRP A 28 48.54 -9.81 -23.96
CA TRP A 28 47.61 -10.07 -22.86
C TRP A 28 46.49 -9.03 -22.73
N LEU A 29 46.79 -7.75 -22.94
CA LEU A 29 45.77 -6.69 -22.99
C LEU A 29 44.76 -6.92 -24.12
N GLU A 30 45.23 -7.40 -25.27
CA GLU A 30 44.36 -7.73 -26.40
C GLU A 30 43.49 -8.96 -26.12
N ASP A 31 44.02 -9.95 -25.40
CA ASP A 31 43.26 -11.13 -24.97
C ASP A 31 42.20 -10.78 -23.91
N GLU A 32 42.49 -9.89 -22.95
CA GLU A 32 41.50 -9.35 -22.00
C GLU A 32 40.39 -8.57 -22.71
N LYS A 33 40.75 -7.74 -23.70
CA LYS A 33 39.78 -7.01 -24.51
C LYS A 33 38.87 -7.95 -25.29
N ARG A 34 39.41 -8.99 -25.95
CA ARG A 34 38.59 -10.01 -26.63
C ARG A 34 37.70 -10.77 -25.67
N ALA A 35 38.18 -11.10 -24.47
CA ALA A 35 37.38 -11.77 -23.45
C ALA A 35 36.15 -10.95 -23.04
N LEU A 36 36.27 -9.62 -22.90
CA LEU A 36 35.12 -8.75 -22.64
C LEU A 36 34.11 -8.76 -23.82
N VAL A 37 34.59 -8.80 -25.06
CA VAL A 37 33.72 -8.91 -26.23
C VAL A 37 32.95 -10.24 -26.22
N ASP A 38 33.65 -11.34 -25.99
CA ASP A 38 33.04 -12.68 -25.94
C ASP A 38 32.00 -12.77 -24.80
N ILE A 39 32.29 -12.14 -23.64
CA ILE A 39 31.31 -12.00 -22.54
C ILE A 39 30.08 -11.23 -23.00
N LYS A 40 30.26 -10.05 -23.61
CA LYS A 40 29.14 -9.23 -24.09
C LYS A 40 28.28 -10.00 -25.10
N GLU A 41 28.89 -10.67 -26.07
CA GLU A 41 28.20 -11.51 -27.05
C GLU A 41 27.45 -12.67 -26.39
N SER A 42 28.06 -13.33 -25.40
CA SER A 42 27.42 -14.41 -24.66
C SER A 42 26.18 -13.97 -23.88
N LEU A 43 26.03 -12.66 -23.58
CA LEU A 43 24.92 -12.08 -22.84
C LEU A 43 23.76 -11.59 -23.73
N ILE A 44 23.95 -11.37 -25.04
CA ILE A 44 22.91 -10.87 -25.97
C ILE A 44 21.68 -11.80 -26.00
N LEU A 45 20.50 -11.26 -25.76
CA LEU A 45 19.20 -11.95 -25.82
C LEU A 45 18.51 -11.67 -27.17
N GLN A 46 17.98 -12.69 -27.83
CA GLN A 46 17.00 -12.50 -28.91
C GLN A 46 15.72 -11.94 -28.25
N ASN A 47 15.36 -10.68 -28.55
CA ASN A 47 14.23 -9.88 -28.01
C ASN A 47 14.50 -8.96 -26.80
N ALA A 48 15.75 -8.63 -26.45
CA ALA A 48 15.98 -7.55 -25.48
C ALA A 48 15.67 -6.17 -26.10
N SER A 49 14.73 -5.43 -25.49
CA SER A 49 14.31 -4.08 -25.88
C SER A 49 15.34 -2.99 -25.56
N PHE A 50 16.44 -3.34 -24.87
CA PHE A 50 17.46 -2.42 -24.38
C PHE A 50 18.88 -2.94 -24.64
N PRO A 51 19.85 -2.06 -24.94
CA PRO A 51 21.25 -2.46 -25.09
C PRO A 51 21.87 -2.82 -23.72
N LEU A 52 22.23 -4.09 -23.53
CA LEU A 52 23.05 -4.55 -22.40
C LEU A 52 24.47 -4.02 -22.53
N LEU A 53 25.03 -3.47 -21.45
CA LEU A 53 26.38 -2.89 -21.39
C LEU A 53 26.61 -1.82 -22.48
N PRO A 54 25.83 -0.71 -22.48
CA PRO A 54 25.88 0.30 -23.54
C PRO A 54 27.21 1.03 -23.61
N SER A 55 27.95 1.13 -22.50
CA SER A 55 29.29 1.74 -22.46
C SER A 55 30.37 0.88 -23.13
N TRP A 56 30.12 -0.42 -23.35
CA TRP A 56 31.09 -1.34 -23.95
C TRP A 56 31.07 -1.20 -25.48
N ASP A 57 31.65 -0.13 -26.02
CA ASP A 57 31.71 0.09 -27.45
C ASP A 57 32.82 -0.75 -28.10
N VAL A 58 32.43 -1.92 -28.58
CA VAL A 58 33.34 -2.87 -29.25
C VAL A 58 33.72 -2.40 -30.66
N SER A 59 33.00 -1.40 -31.22
CA SER A 59 33.23 -0.91 -32.58
C SER A 59 34.35 0.13 -32.68
N ASP A 60 34.72 0.77 -31.57
CA ASP A 60 35.83 1.72 -31.51
C ASP A 60 37.14 1.04 -31.05
N PRO A 61 38.15 0.87 -31.93
CA PRO A 61 39.43 0.30 -31.55
C PRO A 61 40.21 1.15 -30.52
N ASN A 62 39.90 2.45 -30.39
CA ASN A 62 40.50 3.37 -29.41
C ASN A 62 39.71 3.49 -28.09
N SER A 63 38.61 2.74 -27.93
CA SER A 63 37.81 2.77 -26.71
C SER A 63 38.66 2.40 -25.49
N ASP A 64 38.61 3.25 -24.46
CA ASP A 64 39.23 3.01 -23.16
C ASP A 64 38.41 2.00 -22.35
N ILE A 65 38.84 0.74 -22.33
CA ILE A 65 38.18 -0.37 -21.63
C ILE A 65 38.09 -0.15 -20.11
N CYS A 66 38.94 0.71 -19.55
CA CYS A 66 38.94 1.00 -18.12
C CYS A 66 37.85 2.02 -17.75
N GLY A 67 37.23 2.68 -18.73
CA GLY A 67 36.05 3.53 -18.57
C GLY A 67 34.73 2.79 -18.75
N TRP A 68 34.75 1.50 -19.05
CA TRP A 68 33.55 0.69 -19.24
C TRP A 68 32.84 0.39 -17.93
N GLU A 69 31.51 0.33 -17.97
CA GLU A 69 30.72 -0.01 -16.79
C GLU A 69 31.14 -1.38 -16.23
N GLY A 70 31.32 -1.44 -14.92
CA GLY A 70 31.70 -2.67 -14.24
C GLY A 70 33.16 -3.09 -14.39
N VAL A 71 34.00 -2.37 -15.16
CA VAL A 71 35.42 -2.71 -15.36
C VAL A 71 36.29 -1.80 -14.50
N GLN A 72 37.26 -2.39 -13.78
CA GLN A 72 38.30 -1.64 -13.08
C GLN A 72 39.68 -2.17 -13.46
N CYS A 73 40.56 -1.27 -13.86
CA CYS A 73 41.93 -1.59 -14.24
C CYS A 73 42.95 -1.18 -13.18
N HIS A 74 44.12 -1.80 -13.22
CA HIS A 74 45.28 -1.39 -12.44
C HIS A 74 45.87 -0.09 -13.00
N SER A 75 46.17 0.87 -12.12
CA SER A 75 46.53 2.25 -12.48
C SER A 75 47.81 2.42 -13.31
N SER A 76 48.68 1.41 -13.36
CA SER A 76 49.97 1.49 -14.07
C SER A 76 50.14 0.48 -15.20
N SER A 77 49.32 -0.57 -15.25
CA SER A 77 49.48 -1.67 -16.23
C SER A 77 48.28 -1.85 -17.15
N ALA A 78 47.18 -1.11 -16.91
CA ALA A 78 45.92 -1.18 -17.66
C ALA A 78 45.23 -2.56 -17.68
N HIS A 79 45.78 -3.56 -17.00
CA HIS A 79 45.14 -4.88 -16.80
C HIS A 79 43.90 -4.78 -15.92
N ILE A 80 42.91 -5.60 -16.23
CA ILE A 80 41.66 -5.67 -15.47
C ILE A 80 41.88 -6.39 -14.13
N ILE A 81 41.55 -5.70 -13.04
CA ILE A 81 41.70 -6.19 -11.66
C ILE A 81 40.37 -6.44 -10.97
N ALA A 82 39.29 -5.80 -11.40
CA ALA A 82 37.94 -6.10 -10.93
C ALA A 82 36.94 -6.04 -12.09
N LEU A 83 36.00 -6.97 -12.07
CA LEU A 83 34.90 -7.04 -13.02
C LEU A 83 33.60 -7.28 -12.25
N SER A 84 32.69 -6.30 -12.29
CA SER A 84 31.34 -6.38 -11.74
C SER A 84 30.32 -6.36 -12.87
N LEU A 85 29.67 -7.51 -13.04
CA LEU A 85 28.61 -7.74 -14.01
C LEU A 85 27.31 -8.02 -13.26
N SER A 86 27.09 -7.37 -12.12
CA SER A 86 25.90 -7.59 -11.30
C SER A 86 24.63 -7.03 -11.96
N ASN A 87 23.49 -7.70 -11.76
CA ASN A 87 22.16 -7.18 -12.12
C ASN A 87 21.96 -6.82 -13.61
N LEU A 88 22.63 -7.55 -14.53
CA LEU A 88 22.54 -7.33 -15.98
C LEU A 88 21.30 -7.95 -16.61
N LEU A 89 20.94 -9.17 -16.21
CA LEU A 89 19.83 -9.93 -16.83
C LEU A 89 18.49 -9.78 -16.10
N ARG A 90 18.46 -8.99 -15.01
CA ARG A 90 17.23 -8.79 -14.26
C ARG A 90 16.25 -7.96 -15.09
N ASN A 91 15.04 -8.47 -15.27
CA ASN A 91 13.97 -7.66 -15.84
C ASN A 91 13.71 -6.47 -14.87
N PRO A 92 13.78 -5.20 -15.33
CA PRO A 92 13.38 -4.06 -14.49
C PRO A 92 11.97 -4.20 -13.90
N ASP A 93 11.12 -5.08 -14.46
CA ASP A 93 9.75 -5.36 -13.98
C ASP A 93 9.65 -6.29 -12.75
N ASP A 94 10.70 -7.02 -12.34
CA ASP A 94 10.63 -7.97 -11.20
C ASP A 94 11.13 -7.31 -9.91
N MET A 95 10.29 -6.45 -9.32
CA MET A 95 10.60 -5.73 -8.08
C MET A 95 10.30 -6.51 -6.78
N TRP A 96 9.59 -7.65 -6.85
CA TRP A 96 9.03 -8.31 -5.65
C TRP A 96 9.46 -9.74 -5.35
N PHE A 97 10.43 -10.29 -6.08
CA PHE A 97 11.05 -11.52 -5.63
C PHE A 97 12.57 -11.43 -5.81
N LEU A 98 13.30 -11.87 -4.78
CA LEU A 98 14.67 -12.36 -4.94
C LEU A 98 14.72 -13.63 -5.85
N ASN A 99 13.60 -14.06 -6.44
CA ASN A 99 13.48 -15.28 -7.23
C ASN A 99 13.47 -14.96 -8.71
N CYS A 100 14.39 -15.60 -9.40
CA CYS A 100 14.36 -15.72 -10.84
C CYS A 100 13.06 -16.39 -11.29
N PRO A 101 12.44 -15.92 -12.40
CA PRO A 101 11.16 -16.44 -12.85
C PRO A 101 11.23 -17.96 -13.04
N THR A 102 10.17 -18.64 -12.64
CA THR A 102 10.11 -20.11 -12.61
C THR A 102 10.39 -20.74 -13.98
N ARG A 103 10.70 -22.04 -13.94
CA ARG A 103 11.23 -22.95 -14.97
C ARG A 103 10.67 -22.82 -16.41
N ASP A 104 9.56 -22.11 -16.62
CA ASP A 104 8.88 -21.94 -17.90
C ASP A 104 9.10 -20.56 -18.56
N SER A 105 9.88 -19.66 -17.96
CA SER A 105 10.22 -18.37 -18.58
C SER A 105 11.46 -18.46 -19.49
N ILE A 106 11.38 -17.82 -20.64
CA ILE A 106 12.31 -17.89 -21.79
C ILE A 106 13.70 -17.26 -21.50
N MET A 107 14.03 -16.92 -20.25
CA MET A 107 15.20 -16.08 -19.91
C MET A 107 16.30 -16.74 -19.06
N SER A 108 16.23 -18.03 -18.73
CA SER A 108 17.33 -18.66 -17.99
C SER A 108 18.55 -18.88 -18.90
N LYS A 109 19.70 -18.28 -18.56
CA LYS A 109 20.95 -18.37 -19.33
C LYS A 109 22.08 -18.97 -18.49
N THR A 110 22.90 -19.79 -19.13
CA THR A 110 24.09 -20.41 -18.55
C THR A 110 25.31 -19.56 -18.87
N LEU A 111 26.06 -19.10 -17.87
CA LEU A 111 27.30 -18.34 -18.06
C LEU A 111 28.50 -19.29 -18.16
N ASN A 112 29.34 -19.11 -19.18
CA ASN A 112 30.55 -19.93 -19.34
C ASN A 112 31.73 -19.27 -18.60
N MET A 113 32.20 -19.89 -17.52
CA MET A 113 33.32 -19.36 -16.74
C MET A 113 34.67 -19.39 -17.47
N SER A 114 34.81 -20.10 -18.59
CA SER A 114 36.03 -20.05 -19.39
C SER A 114 36.33 -18.70 -20.00
N LEU A 115 35.28 -17.88 -20.19
CA LEU A 115 35.40 -16.52 -20.70
C LEU A 115 36.21 -15.61 -19.77
N PHE A 116 36.36 -15.97 -18.49
CA PHE A 116 37.12 -15.17 -17.52
C PHE A 116 38.59 -15.60 -17.37
N LEU A 117 39.00 -16.71 -17.99
CA LEU A 117 40.39 -17.21 -17.91
C LEU A 117 41.47 -16.21 -18.40
N PRO A 118 41.21 -15.36 -19.42
CA PRO A 118 42.20 -14.38 -19.88
C PRO A 118 42.53 -13.28 -18.86
N PHE A 119 41.69 -13.04 -17.85
CA PHE A 119 41.93 -12.00 -16.83
C PHE A 119 42.90 -12.49 -15.74
N HIS A 120 44.19 -12.47 -16.04
CA HIS A 120 45.22 -13.06 -15.16
C HIS A 120 45.47 -12.27 -13.86
N GLN A 121 45.15 -10.97 -13.83
CA GLN A 121 45.29 -10.11 -12.65
C GLN A 121 43.96 -9.88 -11.91
N LEU A 122 42.90 -10.61 -12.27
CA LEU A 122 41.58 -10.43 -11.69
C LEU A 122 41.59 -10.77 -10.20
N THR A 123 41.29 -9.78 -9.37
CA THR A 123 41.20 -9.88 -7.90
C THR A 123 39.75 -9.95 -7.42
N THR A 124 38.81 -9.35 -8.16
CA THR A 124 37.39 -9.29 -7.80
C THR A 124 36.54 -9.66 -9.00
N LEU A 125 35.62 -10.61 -8.80
CA LEU A 125 34.62 -10.99 -9.78
C LEU A 125 33.24 -11.00 -9.12
N ASP A 126 32.36 -10.14 -9.59
CA ASP A 126 30.98 -10.02 -9.11
C ASP A 126 30.01 -10.34 -10.26
N LEU A 127 29.28 -11.45 -10.09
CA LEU A 127 28.28 -11.96 -11.03
C LEU A 127 26.90 -12.03 -10.37
N SER A 128 26.70 -11.28 -9.28
CA SER A 128 25.49 -11.37 -8.47
C SER A 128 24.22 -10.88 -9.19
N ARG A 129 23.04 -11.31 -8.74
CA ARG A 129 21.73 -10.78 -9.19
C ARG A 129 21.43 -10.92 -10.68
N ASN A 130 21.95 -11.95 -11.35
CA ASN A 130 21.78 -12.15 -12.79
C ASN A 130 20.88 -13.32 -13.18
N CYS A 131 20.34 -14.06 -12.23
CA CYS A 131 19.52 -15.24 -12.53
C CYS A 131 20.20 -16.29 -13.42
N PHE A 132 21.52 -16.41 -13.36
CA PHE A 132 22.23 -17.45 -14.11
C PHE A 132 21.82 -18.83 -13.60
N GLN A 133 21.28 -19.67 -14.50
CA GLN A 133 20.98 -21.07 -14.21
C GLN A 133 22.19 -21.92 -14.59
N HIS A 134 22.66 -22.75 -13.65
CA HIS A 134 23.85 -23.59 -13.85
C HIS A 134 25.11 -22.80 -14.27
N ALA A 135 25.42 -21.68 -13.62
CA ALA A 135 26.54 -20.77 -13.93
C ALA A 135 27.97 -21.39 -13.98
N LEU A 136 28.08 -22.71 -13.94
CA LEU A 136 29.33 -23.47 -13.95
C LEU A 136 29.20 -24.69 -14.87
N PRO A 137 30.15 -24.90 -15.81
CA PRO A 137 29.91 -25.69 -17.01
C PRO A 137 29.80 -27.21 -16.78
N ILE A 138 28.94 -27.83 -17.59
CA ILE A 138 28.79 -29.29 -17.74
C ILE A 138 29.78 -29.87 -18.77
N GLN A 139 30.49 -29.07 -19.59
CA GLN A 139 31.04 -29.60 -20.86
C GLN A 139 32.55 -29.53 -21.13
N ASP A 140 33.38 -28.76 -20.43
CA ASP A 140 34.78 -28.55 -20.88
C ASP A 140 35.80 -29.62 -20.43
N GLY A 141 35.43 -30.60 -19.62
CA GLY A 141 36.33 -31.69 -19.20
C GLY A 141 37.58 -31.28 -18.41
N ARG A 142 37.88 -29.98 -18.28
CA ARG A 142 38.95 -29.43 -17.43
C ARG A 142 38.51 -29.51 -15.97
N SER A 143 39.29 -30.25 -15.18
CA SER A 143 39.03 -30.48 -13.75
C SER A 143 39.58 -29.40 -12.83
N ASN A 144 40.50 -28.53 -13.31
CA ASN A 144 41.18 -27.53 -12.50
C ASN A 144 41.14 -26.14 -13.19
N TRP A 145 40.25 -25.27 -12.73
CA TRP A 145 40.29 -23.84 -13.03
C TRP A 145 41.34 -23.20 -12.12
N THR A 146 42.11 -22.21 -12.59
CA THR A 146 43.10 -21.53 -11.74
C THR A 146 42.97 -20.03 -11.92
N PHE A 147 42.46 -19.36 -10.90
CA PHE A 147 42.48 -17.90 -10.80
C PHE A 147 43.45 -17.54 -9.66
N PRO A 148 44.74 -17.36 -9.96
CA PRO A 148 45.77 -17.28 -8.93
C PRO A 148 45.70 -16.00 -8.09
N MET A 149 45.04 -14.94 -8.57
CA MET A 149 44.92 -13.65 -7.87
C MET A 149 43.51 -13.33 -7.37
N LEU A 150 42.52 -14.19 -7.64
CA LEU A 150 41.13 -13.90 -7.28
C LEU A 150 40.95 -13.97 -5.77
N GLU A 151 40.67 -12.82 -5.16
CA GLU A 151 40.47 -12.66 -3.72
C GLU A 151 38.99 -12.59 -3.35
N THR A 152 38.14 -12.03 -4.23
CA THR A 152 36.69 -11.86 -3.99
C THR A 152 35.88 -12.45 -5.13
N LEU A 153 34.92 -13.30 -4.78
CA LEU A 153 33.94 -13.86 -5.70
C LEU A 153 32.52 -13.69 -5.14
N ASP A 154 31.66 -12.98 -5.87
CA ASP A 154 30.25 -12.85 -5.56
C ASP A 154 29.40 -13.53 -6.64
N LEU A 155 28.68 -14.59 -6.23
CA LEU A 155 27.72 -15.31 -7.08
C LEU A 155 26.29 -15.19 -6.52
N SER A 156 26.05 -14.33 -5.54
CA SER A 156 24.78 -14.28 -4.81
C SER A 156 23.59 -13.94 -5.69
N HIS A 157 22.38 -14.32 -5.28
CA HIS A 157 21.13 -14.02 -6.00
C HIS A 157 21.13 -14.55 -7.45
N ASN A 158 21.66 -15.75 -7.65
CA ASN A 158 21.54 -16.53 -8.88
C ASN A 158 20.67 -17.78 -8.62
N TYR A 159 20.22 -18.50 -9.65
CA TYR A 159 19.20 -19.55 -9.50
C TYR A 159 19.76 -20.96 -9.76
N GLU A 160 19.45 -21.93 -8.87
CA GLU A 160 19.81 -23.35 -9.01
C GLU A 160 21.29 -23.60 -9.34
N LEU A 161 22.21 -23.05 -8.54
CA LEU A 161 23.62 -23.40 -8.66
C LEU A 161 23.83 -24.89 -8.26
N ASP A 162 24.33 -25.71 -9.20
CA ASP A 162 24.71 -27.09 -8.89
C ASP A 162 25.91 -27.08 -7.93
N GLY A 163 25.64 -27.42 -6.67
CA GLY A 163 26.64 -27.46 -5.60
C GLY A 163 27.88 -28.30 -5.98
N LYS A 164 27.76 -29.34 -6.81
CA LYS A 164 28.92 -30.16 -7.24
C LYS A 164 29.86 -29.37 -8.15
N ASN A 165 29.32 -28.57 -9.07
CA ASN A 165 30.12 -27.79 -10.01
C ASN A 165 30.65 -26.51 -9.36
N VAL A 166 29.86 -25.87 -8.49
CA VAL A 166 30.34 -24.79 -7.59
C VAL A 166 31.57 -25.25 -6.83
N MET A 167 31.48 -26.40 -6.18
CA MET A 167 32.60 -26.90 -5.39
C MET A 167 33.83 -27.26 -6.23
N LYS A 168 33.66 -27.83 -7.44
CA LYS A 168 34.79 -28.10 -8.34
C LYS A 168 35.49 -26.82 -8.80
N PHE A 169 34.71 -25.79 -9.12
CA PHE A 169 35.23 -24.49 -9.52
C PHE A 169 36.02 -23.84 -8.36
N LEU A 170 35.44 -23.83 -7.17
CA LEU A 170 36.08 -23.23 -5.99
C LEU A 170 37.40 -23.92 -5.60
N ARG A 171 37.59 -25.23 -5.83
CA ARG A 171 38.87 -25.93 -5.52
C ARG A 171 40.09 -25.25 -6.15
N GLY A 172 39.90 -24.58 -7.27
CA GLY A 172 40.96 -23.89 -8.01
C GLY A 172 41.35 -22.50 -7.48
N LEU A 173 40.59 -21.96 -6.53
CA LEU A 173 40.67 -20.57 -6.08
C LEU A 173 41.42 -20.47 -4.75
N THR A 174 42.72 -20.79 -4.75
CA THR A 174 43.51 -20.87 -3.52
C THR A 174 43.77 -19.54 -2.83
N SER A 175 43.63 -18.42 -3.55
CA SER A 175 43.85 -17.05 -3.06
C SER A 175 42.57 -16.37 -2.54
N LEU A 176 41.44 -17.08 -2.60
CA LEU A 176 40.13 -16.54 -2.28
C LEU A 176 40.04 -16.19 -0.79
N LYS A 177 39.66 -14.93 -0.51
CA LYS A 177 39.45 -14.37 0.83
C LYS A 177 37.97 -14.15 1.12
N ASN A 178 37.18 -13.75 0.14
CA ASN A 178 35.76 -13.45 0.27
C ASN A 178 34.94 -14.27 -0.73
N LEU A 179 33.96 -15.00 -0.22
CA LEU A 179 33.03 -15.79 -1.04
C LEU A 179 31.59 -15.49 -0.63
N ASN A 180 30.80 -14.95 -1.57
CA ASN A 180 29.38 -14.71 -1.37
C ASN A 180 28.55 -15.66 -2.26
N LEU A 181 27.77 -16.52 -1.60
CA LEU A 181 26.86 -17.49 -2.21
C LEU A 181 25.43 -17.34 -1.65
N ALA A 182 25.08 -16.15 -1.16
CA ALA A 182 23.77 -15.87 -0.59
C ALA A 182 22.65 -16.04 -1.63
N HIS A 183 21.49 -16.55 -1.19
CA HIS A 183 20.27 -16.64 -1.99
C HIS A 183 20.46 -17.34 -3.36
N CYS A 184 21.15 -18.48 -3.36
CA CYS A 184 21.53 -19.20 -4.58
C CYS A 184 20.74 -20.51 -4.82
N TYR A 185 19.75 -20.81 -3.96
CA TYR A 185 18.98 -22.06 -4.01
C TYR A 185 19.89 -23.29 -4.08
N ILE A 186 21.00 -23.28 -3.34
CA ILE A 186 22.05 -24.27 -3.57
C ILE A 186 21.59 -25.65 -3.10
N ILE A 187 21.45 -26.58 -4.05
CA ILE A 187 21.19 -28.00 -3.78
C ILE A 187 22.50 -28.67 -3.32
N ILE A 188 23.02 -28.23 -2.18
CA ILE A 188 24.20 -28.82 -1.53
C ILE A 188 23.83 -30.17 -0.89
N GLY A 189 22.61 -30.31 -0.36
CA GLY A 189 22.21 -31.40 0.52
C GLY A 189 22.30 -32.81 -0.08
N ARG A 190 21.97 -33.01 -1.37
CA ARG A 190 22.04 -34.34 -2.01
C ARG A 190 23.40 -34.65 -2.64
N SER A 191 24.15 -33.62 -3.05
CA SER A 191 25.39 -33.76 -3.82
C SER A 191 26.65 -33.86 -2.94
N LEU A 192 26.71 -33.18 -1.79
CA LEU A 192 27.85 -33.25 -0.84
C LEU A 192 27.92 -34.58 -0.07
N ILE A 193 26.78 -35.26 0.16
CA ILE A 193 26.74 -36.49 0.98
C ILE A 193 27.38 -37.68 0.25
N GLN A 194 27.38 -37.69 -1.09
CA GLN A 194 27.91 -38.82 -1.87
C GLN A 194 29.45 -38.82 -1.97
N ASP A 195 30.10 -37.67 -1.85
CA ASP A 195 31.56 -37.55 -2.02
C ASP A 195 32.24 -37.52 -0.65
N GLY A 196 32.23 -38.65 0.05
CA GLY A 196 32.75 -38.88 1.41
C GLY A 196 34.26 -38.66 1.63
N ARG A 197 34.89 -37.72 0.92
CA ARG A 197 36.26 -37.23 1.14
C ARG A 197 36.23 -35.81 1.70
N SER A 198 35.98 -35.71 3.00
CA SER A 198 36.08 -34.46 3.76
C SER A 198 37.55 -34.16 4.08
N ASN A 199 38.18 -33.24 3.34
CA ASN A 199 39.29 -32.40 3.80
C ASN A 199 39.49 -31.29 2.76
N TRP A 200 38.62 -30.29 2.85
CA TRP A 200 38.68 -29.07 2.06
C TRP A 200 39.45 -28.03 2.86
N THR A 201 40.42 -27.38 2.24
CA THR A 201 41.22 -26.34 2.88
C THR A 201 41.22 -25.11 1.98
N PHE A 202 40.49 -24.08 2.38
CA PHE A 202 40.64 -22.74 1.82
C PHE A 202 41.41 -21.92 2.86
N PRO A 203 42.76 -21.97 2.84
CA PRO A 203 43.57 -21.43 3.92
C PRO A 203 43.52 -19.90 4.01
N MET A 204 43.09 -19.22 2.95
CA MET A 204 42.98 -17.75 2.91
C MET A 204 41.55 -17.23 3.06
N LEU A 205 40.53 -18.10 3.11
CA LEU A 205 39.14 -17.66 3.15
C LEU A 205 38.82 -17.04 4.53
N GLU A 206 38.51 -15.75 4.51
CA GLU A 206 38.21 -14.95 5.71
C GLU A 206 36.71 -14.67 5.83
N THR A 207 36.00 -14.47 4.71
CA THR A 207 34.56 -14.17 4.69
C THR A 207 33.81 -15.19 3.86
N LEU A 208 32.75 -15.75 4.44
CA LEU A 208 31.84 -16.66 3.76
C LEU A 208 30.38 -16.27 4.06
N ASP A 209 29.63 -15.99 3.00
CA ASP A 209 28.19 -15.76 3.06
C ASP A 209 27.43 -16.90 2.37
N LEU A 210 26.59 -17.59 3.14
CA LEU A 210 25.71 -18.67 2.68
C LEU A 210 24.24 -18.35 2.98
N SER A 211 23.90 -17.10 3.29
CA SER A 211 22.57 -16.71 3.73
C SER A 211 21.46 -17.03 2.72
N ASP A 212 20.23 -17.16 3.22
CA ASP A 212 18.99 -17.40 2.45
C ASP A 212 19.05 -18.62 1.52
N ASN A 213 19.82 -19.64 1.91
CA ASN A 213 19.83 -20.94 1.25
C ASN A 213 19.03 -21.95 2.10
N TYR A 214 17.70 -21.92 1.98
CA TYR A 214 16.76 -22.66 2.82
C TYR A 214 16.83 -24.20 2.72
N GLU A 215 17.50 -24.76 1.70
CA GLU A 215 17.73 -26.21 1.56
C GLU A 215 18.96 -26.72 2.34
N LEU A 216 19.69 -25.83 3.02
CA LEU A 216 20.88 -26.19 3.79
C LEU A 216 20.51 -26.86 5.12
N ASP A 217 20.69 -28.18 5.21
CA ASP A 217 20.69 -28.89 6.50
C ASP A 217 21.91 -28.48 7.35
N GLY A 218 21.66 -27.90 8.53
CA GLY A 218 22.69 -27.42 9.44
C GLY A 218 23.74 -28.47 9.82
N LYS A 219 23.40 -29.77 9.88
CA LYS A 219 24.39 -30.83 10.15
C LYS A 219 25.35 -31.06 8.98
N ASN A 220 24.87 -30.89 7.75
CA ASN A 220 25.69 -31.08 6.55
C ASN A 220 26.52 -29.83 6.23
N VAL A 221 26.00 -28.63 6.50
CA VAL A 221 26.76 -27.38 6.41
C VAL A 221 28.01 -27.43 7.28
N MET A 222 27.92 -27.91 8.52
CA MET A 222 29.11 -27.96 9.39
C MET A 222 30.20 -28.90 8.92
N LYS A 223 29.85 -29.99 8.24
CA LYS A 223 30.86 -30.88 7.62
C LYS A 223 31.68 -30.16 6.56
N PHE A 224 31.04 -29.25 5.82
CA PHE A 224 31.70 -28.39 4.86
C PHE A 224 32.56 -27.33 5.55
N LEU A 225 32.01 -26.62 6.55
CA LEU A 225 32.70 -25.53 7.21
C LEU A 225 33.93 -25.95 8.03
N ARG A 226 33.97 -27.19 8.54
CA ARG A 226 35.03 -27.66 9.47
C ARG A 226 36.47 -27.47 8.99
N GLY A 227 36.69 -27.42 7.68
CA GLY A 227 38.02 -27.19 7.07
C GLY A 227 38.42 -25.71 6.90
N LEU A 228 37.52 -24.76 7.20
CA LEU A 228 37.67 -23.33 6.94
C LEU A 228 38.12 -22.56 8.20
N THR A 229 39.26 -22.94 8.76
CA THR A 229 39.73 -22.41 10.06
C THR A 229 40.24 -20.96 10.02
N SER A 230 40.44 -20.40 8.83
CA SER A 230 40.84 -19.00 8.62
C SER A 230 39.67 -18.00 8.65
N LEU A 231 38.43 -18.50 8.71
CA LEU A 231 37.23 -17.66 8.71
C LEU A 231 37.23 -16.66 9.87
N LYS A 232 36.95 -15.41 9.50
CA LYS A 232 36.67 -14.27 10.38
C LYS A 232 35.19 -13.92 10.34
N ASN A 233 34.54 -13.99 9.19
CA ASN A 233 33.14 -13.61 9.02
C ASN A 233 32.35 -14.78 8.43
N LEU A 234 31.30 -15.20 9.14
CA LEU A 234 30.42 -16.29 8.70
C LEU A 234 28.96 -15.84 8.79
N ASN A 235 28.30 -15.77 7.63
CA ASN A 235 26.87 -15.47 7.52
C ASN A 235 26.08 -16.73 7.13
N LEU A 236 25.18 -17.15 8.02
CA LEU A 236 24.27 -18.30 7.86
C LEU A 236 22.81 -17.88 8.08
N ALA A 237 22.49 -16.60 7.86
CA ALA A 237 21.14 -16.07 7.96
C ALA A 237 20.14 -16.85 7.09
N GLY A 238 18.91 -17.09 7.56
CA GLY A 238 17.83 -17.59 6.69
C GLY A 238 18.02 -19.01 6.13
N CYS A 239 18.97 -19.78 6.66
CA CYS A 239 19.26 -21.15 6.22
C CYS A 239 18.28 -22.20 6.80
N ASN A 240 17.24 -21.78 7.52
CA ASN A 240 16.25 -22.65 8.20
C ASN A 240 16.90 -23.70 9.13
N MET A 241 18.02 -23.34 9.78
CA MET A 241 18.77 -24.23 10.67
C MET A 241 18.12 -24.32 12.05
N ILE A 242 18.14 -25.53 12.64
CA ILE A 242 17.84 -25.72 14.07
C ILE A 242 19.15 -25.70 14.86
N ILE A 243 19.38 -24.61 15.58
CA ILE A 243 20.59 -24.36 16.36
C ILE A 243 20.43 -24.96 17.76
N GLY A 244 21.06 -26.11 17.98
CA GLY A 244 21.18 -26.73 19.29
C GLY A 244 22.63 -26.95 19.70
N ARG A 245 22.82 -27.60 20.87
CA ARG A 245 24.12 -27.87 21.48
C ARG A 245 25.19 -28.37 20.52
N SER A 246 24.85 -29.38 19.70
CA SER A 246 25.80 -29.98 18.77
C SER A 246 26.31 -28.98 17.74
N LEU A 247 25.44 -28.13 17.21
CA LEU A 247 25.81 -27.12 16.23
C LEU A 247 26.67 -26.01 16.85
N ILE A 248 26.30 -25.55 18.05
CA ILE A 248 27.07 -24.57 18.82
C ILE A 248 28.49 -25.09 19.11
N GLN A 249 28.62 -26.38 19.45
CA GLN A 249 29.92 -26.99 19.68
C GLN A 249 30.78 -27.02 18.41
N GLU A 250 30.20 -27.26 17.24
CA GLU A 250 30.93 -27.21 15.97
C GLU A 250 31.42 -25.78 15.65
N PHE A 251 30.66 -24.74 15.98
CA PHE A 251 31.12 -23.35 15.81
C PHE A 251 32.34 -23.02 16.68
N SER A 252 32.49 -23.63 17.85
CA SER A 252 33.61 -23.36 18.77
C SER A 252 35.00 -23.67 18.18
N VAL A 253 35.07 -24.35 17.04
CA VAL A 253 36.32 -24.68 16.32
C VAL A 253 36.89 -23.47 15.56
N PHE A 254 36.07 -22.48 15.18
CA PHE A 254 36.48 -21.32 14.38
C PHE A 254 37.15 -20.22 15.21
N ARG A 255 38.33 -20.48 15.77
CA ARG A 255 39.00 -19.56 16.71
C ARG A 255 39.33 -18.16 16.15
N ASN A 256 39.32 -17.99 14.84
CA ASN A 256 39.56 -16.71 14.18
C ASN A 256 38.27 -15.90 13.94
N LEU A 257 37.11 -16.46 14.24
CA LEU A 257 35.82 -15.85 13.94
C LEU A 257 35.63 -14.54 14.74
N GLU A 258 35.34 -13.47 14.01
CA GLU A 258 35.05 -12.13 14.48
C GLU A 258 33.56 -11.78 14.32
N VAL A 259 32.90 -12.28 13.28
CA VAL A 259 31.46 -12.06 13.00
C VAL A 259 30.76 -13.40 12.80
N LEU A 260 29.66 -13.61 13.52
CA LEU A 260 28.76 -14.74 13.35
C LEU A 260 27.32 -14.23 13.20
N ASP A 261 26.72 -14.45 12.04
CA ASP A 261 25.34 -14.08 11.73
C ASP A 261 24.47 -15.33 11.58
N LEU A 262 23.48 -15.46 12.47
CA LEU A 262 22.56 -16.59 12.54
C LEU A 262 21.09 -16.14 12.48
N ARG A 263 20.81 -14.93 12.00
CA ARG A 263 19.44 -14.41 11.93
C ARG A 263 18.48 -15.31 11.14
N TYR A 264 17.17 -15.20 11.36
CA TYR A 264 16.15 -15.99 10.65
C TYR A 264 16.34 -17.53 10.77
N ASN A 265 17.04 -18.01 11.79
CA ASN A 265 17.14 -19.44 12.13
C ASN A 265 16.37 -19.74 13.42
N SER A 266 16.18 -21.03 13.73
CA SER A 266 15.48 -21.46 14.94
C SER A 266 16.45 -22.04 15.96
N LEU A 267 16.36 -21.66 17.23
CA LEU A 267 17.08 -22.34 18.31
C LEU A 267 16.26 -23.56 18.77
N SER A 268 16.95 -24.68 19.03
CA SER A 268 16.38 -25.80 19.78
C SER A 268 16.01 -25.36 21.19
N SER A 269 15.17 -26.11 21.92
CA SER A 269 14.71 -25.85 23.31
C SER A 269 15.45 -24.69 24.01
N PRO A 270 14.89 -23.46 23.99
CA PRO A 270 15.64 -22.22 24.24
C PRO A 270 16.46 -22.26 25.54
N SER A 271 15.85 -22.74 26.63
CA SER A 271 16.45 -22.77 27.97
C SER A 271 17.74 -23.59 28.07
N SER A 272 17.85 -24.72 27.37
CA SER A 272 19.08 -25.53 27.35
C SER A 272 20.12 -24.93 26.40
N THR A 273 19.68 -24.41 25.25
CA THR A 273 20.56 -23.89 24.20
C THR A 273 21.33 -22.66 24.67
N PHE A 274 20.72 -21.77 25.46
CA PHE A 274 21.42 -20.59 25.98
C PHE A 274 22.57 -20.95 26.92
N GLN A 275 22.42 -22.04 27.68
CA GLN A 275 23.50 -22.53 28.53
C GLN A 275 24.70 -22.99 27.68
N ASP A 276 24.43 -23.61 26.54
CA ASP A 276 25.43 -24.07 25.58
C ASP A 276 26.11 -22.92 24.83
N VAL A 277 25.55 -21.69 24.78
CA VAL A 277 26.23 -20.50 24.23
C VAL A 277 27.56 -20.23 24.95
N ARG A 278 27.72 -20.66 26.22
CA ARG A 278 29.01 -20.61 26.91
C ARG A 278 30.12 -21.39 26.20
N LEU A 279 29.78 -22.40 25.41
CA LEU A 279 30.74 -23.16 24.60
C LEU A 279 31.39 -22.29 23.51
N LEU A 280 30.75 -21.19 23.12
CA LEU A 280 31.33 -20.19 22.21
C LEU A 280 32.38 -19.29 22.88
N SER A 281 32.62 -19.41 24.20
CA SER A 281 33.70 -18.67 24.87
C SER A 281 35.10 -18.96 24.30
N ASN A 282 35.27 -20.09 23.59
CA ASN A 282 36.49 -20.38 22.82
C ASN A 282 36.70 -19.41 21.64
N LEU A 283 35.66 -18.73 21.17
CA LEU A 283 35.70 -17.74 20.11
C LEU A 283 36.15 -16.38 20.67
N THR A 284 37.39 -16.34 21.16
CA THR A 284 37.99 -15.17 21.84
C THR A 284 38.11 -13.92 20.97
N LYS A 285 37.91 -14.03 19.65
CA LYS A 285 37.90 -12.90 18.71
C LYS A 285 36.50 -12.47 18.28
N LEU A 286 35.45 -13.18 18.71
CA LEU A 286 34.08 -12.90 18.28
C LEU A 286 33.64 -11.53 18.81
N ARG A 287 33.46 -10.59 17.88
CA ARG A 287 33.09 -9.19 18.13
C ARG A 287 31.63 -8.93 17.79
N THR A 288 31.10 -9.57 16.77
CA THR A 288 29.72 -9.38 16.32
C THR A 288 28.96 -10.68 16.39
N PHE A 289 27.80 -10.65 17.04
CA PHE A 289 26.90 -11.78 17.09
C PHE A 289 25.46 -11.33 16.79
N ASP A 290 24.89 -11.86 15.71
CA ASP A 290 23.52 -11.55 15.28
C ASP A 290 22.63 -12.79 15.42
N LEU A 291 21.59 -12.65 16.23
CA LEU A 291 20.54 -13.63 16.49
C LEU A 291 19.15 -13.02 16.24
N SER A 292 19.04 -12.00 15.40
CA SER A 292 17.77 -11.35 15.07
C SER A 292 16.81 -12.34 14.41
N ARG A 293 15.50 -12.20 14.65
CA ARG A 293 14.47 -13.10 14.10
C ARG A 293 14.72 -14.58 14.45
N THR A 294 15.14 -14.81 15.69
CA THR A 294 15.23 -16.14 16.30
C THR A 294 14.36 -16.17 17.55
N ASN A 295 14.12 -17.36 18.11
CA ASN A 295 13.31 -17.57 19.32
C ASN A 295 14.12 -17.37 20.63
N VAL A 296 14.94 -16.32 20.72
CA VAL A 296 15.75 -15.99 21.90
C VAL A 296 14.93 -15.33 23.02
N ASP A 297 15.22 -15.65 24.29
CA ASP A 297 14.67 -14.97 25.47
C ASP A 297 15.74 -14.20 26.26
N LYS A 298 15.30 -13.43 27.27
CA LYS A 298 16.17 -12.54 28.06
C LYS A 298 17.23 -13.25 28.91
N SER A 299 17.19 -14.57 29.07
CA SER A 299 18.20 -15.31 29.82
C SER A 299 19.54 -15.41 29.06
N ILE A 300 19.54 -15.13 27.75
CA ILE A 300 20.73 -15.12 26.88
C ILE A 300 21.85 -14.21 27.43
N PHE A 301 21.53 -13.04 28.00
CA PHE A 301 22.52 -12.05 28.47
C PHE A 301 23.45 -12.63 29.55
N LYS A 302 22.93 -13.47 30.44
CA LYS A 302 23.72 -14.17 31.48
C LYS A 302 24.84 -15.05 30.89
N TYR A 303 24.66 -15.50 29.66
CA TYR A 303 25.59 -16.39 28.97
C TYR A 303 26.52 -15.60 28.04
N LEU A 304 26.03 -14.53 27.42
CA LEU A 304 26.83 -13.65 26.56
C LEU A 304 27.93 -12.89 27.31
N THR A 305 27.77 -12.65 28.62
CA THR A 305 28.85 -12.08 29.46
C THR A 305 30.11 -12.94 29.48
N ALA A 306 30.06 -14.20 29.04
CA ALA A 306 31.22 -15.09 28.92
C ALA A 306 32.03 -14.88 27.63
N LEU A 307 31.57 -14.04 26.69
CA LEU A 307 32.25 -13.73 25.43
C LEU A 307 33.11 -12.46 25.59
N PRO A 308 34.44 -12.57 25.71
CA PRO A 308 35.29 -11.48 26.20
C PRO A 308 35.54 -10.36 25.19
N ALA A 309 35.29 -10.59 23.91
CA ALA A 309 35.58 -9.64 22.83
C ALA A 309 34.32 -9.07 22.16
N LEU A 310 33.13 -9.42 22.67
CA LEU A 310 31.86 -9.05 22.06
C LEU A 310 31.64 -7.53 22.15
N LYS A 311 31.39 -6.92 20.99
CA LYS A 311 31.21 -5.47 20.80
C LYS A 311 29.90 -5.11 20.12
N SER A 312 29.37 -5.98 19.27
CA SER A 312 28.11 -5.78 18.56
C SER A 312 27.18 -6.96 18.82
N LEU A 313 25.97 -6.66 19.31
CA LEU A 313 24.94 -7.65 19.61
C LEU A 313 23.61 -7.22 18.99
N PHE A 314 23.08 -8.10 18.13
CA PHE A 314 21.83 -7.88 17.42
C PHE A 314 20.79 -8.94 17.81
N LEU A 315 19.67 -8.49 18.33
CA LEU A 315 18.57 -9.32 18.84
C LEU A 315 17.21 -8.76 18.38
N SER A 316 17.13 -8.18 17.18
CA SER A 316 15.88 -7.60 16.66
C SER A 316 14.84 -8.68 16.37
N HIS A 317 13.54 -8.40 16.55
CA HIS A 317 12.44 -9.32 16.20
C HIS A 317 12.56 -10.72 16.81
N THR A 318 12.97 -10.82 18.07
CA THR A 318 13.03 -12.09 18.80
C THR A 318 11.73 -12.30 19.59
N ASP A 319 10.92 -13.28 19.18
CA ASP A 319 9.54 -13.46 19.65
C ASP A 319 9.38 -13.55 21.17
N GLN A 320 10.43 -13.98 21.90
CA GLN A 320 10.37 -14.31 23.33
C GLN A 320 11.05 -13.29 24.25
N LEU A 321 11.80 -12.31 23.71
CA LEU A 321 12.64 -11.42 24.52
C LEU A 321 11.81 -10.48 25.41
N GLY A 322 10.69 -9.96 24.91
CA GLY A 322 9.78 -9.06 25.63
C GLY A 322 8.64 -9.72 26.42
N MET A 323 8.43 -11.05 26.29
CA MET A 323 7.24 -11.74 26.85
C MET A 323 7.11 -11.63 28.39
N ASN A 324 8.19 -11.36 29.11
CA ASN A 324 8.19 -11.29 30.59
C ASN A 324 8.82 -9.99 31.10
N GLY A 325 8.50 -8.86 30.48
CA GLY A 325 9.03 -7.53 30.85
C GLY A 325 10.38 -7.21 30.23
N THR A 326 10.93 -6.05 30.56
CA THR A 326 12.15 -5.51 29.96
C THR A 326 13.41 -6.39 30.23
N PRO A 327 14.23 -6.70 29.21
CA PRO A 327 15.52 -7.38 29.34
C PRO A 327 16.65 -6.46 29.78
N ILE A 328 16.38 -5.16 30.00
CA ILE A 328 17.33 -4.19 30.55
C ILE A 328 17.53 -4.55 32.02
N ASN A 329 18.38 -5.55 32.25
CA ASN A 329 18.63 -6.21 33.53
C ASN A 329 20.11 -6.07 33.89
N THR A 330 20.46 -6.48 35.13
CA THR A 330 21.84 -6.38 35.64
C THR A 330 22.88 -7.18 34.85
N ASP A 331 22.49 -8.15 34.01
CA ASP A 331 23.45 -8.91 33.21
C ASP A 331 23.83 -8.18 31.91
N LEU A 332 22.86 -7.55 31.22
CA LEU A 332 23.16 -6.69 30.07
C LEU A 332 24.07 -5.51 30.47
N CYS A 333 23.81 -4.85 31.60
CA CYS A 333 24.62 -3.69 32.03
C CYS A 333 26.07 -4.04 32.39
N LYS A 334 26.44 -5.33 32.49
CA LYS A 334 27.83 -5.77 32.70
C LYS A 334 28.65 -5.78 31.40
N MET A 335 28.01 -5.69 30.25
CA MET A 335 28.65 -5.75 28.94
C MET A 335 29.19 -4.37 28.51
N ILE A 336 29.98 -3.73 29.38
CA ILE A 336 30.42 -2.32 29.25
C ILE A 336 31.29 -2.02 28.00
N GLU A 337 31.88 -3.04 27.39
CA GLU A 337 32.67 -2.95 26.16
C GLU A 337 31.79 -2.95 24.89
N LEU A 338 30.48 -3.16 25.04
CA LEU A 338 29.54 -3.19 23.93
C LEU A 338 29.46 -1.80 23.27
N GLN A 339 29.60 -1.81 21.95
CA GLN A 339 29.59 -0.64 21.09
C GLN A 339 28.27 -0.52 20.32
N GLU A 340 27.64 -1.66 20.03
CA GLU A 340 26.51 -1.76 19.12
C GLU A 340 25.47 -2.70 19.74
N LEU A 341 24.26 -2.18 19.98
CA LEU A 341 23.15 -2.93 20.60
C LEU A 341 21.84 -2.68 19.86
N ASP A 342 21.27 -3.74 19.28
CA ASP A 342 19.94 -3.72 18.67
C ASP A 342 18.99 -4.63 19.44
N LEU A 343 17.97 -4.04 20.06
CA LEU A 343 16.87 -4.72 20.72
C LEU A 343 15.51 -4.31 20.11
N SER A 344 15.49 -3.86 18.86
CA SER A 344 14.27 -3.40 18.18
C SER A 344 13.24 -4.52 17.95
N HIS A 345 11.97 -4.18 17.78
CA HIS A 345 10.90 -5.13 17.40
C HIS A 345 10.73 -6.34 18.35
N ASN A 346 10.95 -6.17 19.65
CA ASN A 346 10.90 -7.25 20.64
C ASN A 346 9.69 -7.19 21.59
N GLY A 347 8.79 -6.20 21.39
CA GLY A 347 7.67 -5.97 22.30
C GLY A 347 8.10 -5.65 23.74
N LEU A 348 9.29 -5.06 23.93
CA LEU A 348 9.81 -4.74 25.27
C LEU A 348 8.88 -3.77 25.99
N THR A 349 8.53 -4.03 27.24
CA THR A 349 7.67 -3.17 28.08
C THR A 349 8.47 -2.55 29.23
N GLY A 350 7.89 -1.58 29.96
CA GLY A 350 8.52 -0.94 31.12
C GLY A 350 9.14 0.43 30.81
N THR A 351 10.04 0.91 31.67
CA THR A 351 10.74 2.21 31.52
C THR A 351 12.23 2.02 31.27
N LEU A 352 12.90 3.03 30.71
CA LEU A 352 14.36 3.02 30.57
C LEU A 352 15.03 3.25 31.93
N ASP A 353 15.98 2.37 32.28
CA ASP A 353 16.82 2.48 33.46
C ASP A 353 18.18 3.11 33.08
N ASP A 354 18.42 4.34 33.54
CA ASP A 354 19.64 5.10 33.27
C ASP A 354 20.85 4.59 34.07
N ALA A 355 20.63 3.95 35.22
CA ALA A 355 21.71 3.32 35.99
C ALA A 355 22.26 2.07 35.26
N CYS A 356 21.42 1.38 34.50
CA CYS A 356 21.82 0.24 33.69
C CYS A 356 22.43 0.67 32.35
N LEU A 357 21.60 1.24 31.45
CA LEU A 357 22.03 1.52 30.08
C LEU A 357 23.06 2.66 30.02
N GLY A 358 22.99 3.61 30.96
CA GLY A 358 23.99 4.70 31.06
C GLY A 358 25.39 4.21 31.42
N ASN A 359 25.52 2.99 31.97
CA ASN A 359 26.81 2.37 32.27
C ASN A 359 27.51 1.77 31.03
N LEU A 360 26.78 1.60 29.91
CA LEU A 360 27.32 1.06 28.66
C LEU A 360 28.00 2.17 27.84
N THR A 361 28.98 2.85 28.44
CA THR A 361 29.58 4.08 27.89
C THR A 361 30.32 3.91 26.57
N SER A 362 30.64 2.67 26.18
CA SER A 362 31.29 2.35 24.90
C SER A 362 30.32 2.34 23.71
N LEU A 363 29.00 2.45 23.95
CA LEU A 363 27.99 2.42 22.90
C LEU A 363 28.17 3.58 21.92
N ARG A 364 28.28 3.21 20.64
CA ARG A 364 28.19 4.08 19.47
C ARG A 364 26.87 3.93 18.72
N ALA A 365 26.15 2.82 18.87
CA ALA A 365 24.86 2.62 18.23
C ALA A 365 23.90 1.86 19.15
N LEU A 366 22.72 2.43 19.34
CA LEU A 366 21.66 1.88 20.18
C LEU A 366 20.32 1.96 19.43
N ASP A 367 19.72 0.80 19.19
CA ASP A 367 18.37 0.68 18.64
C ASP A 367 17.43 -0.02 19.63
N LEU A 368 16.41 0.72 20.11
CA LEU A 368 15.34 0.21 20.96
C LEU A 368 13.97 0.39 20.27
N SER A 369 13.95 0.64 18.96
CA SER A 369 12.73 0.99 18.24
C SER A 369 11.70 -0.13 18.15
N HIS A 370 10.45 0.20 17.81
CA HIS A 370 9.36 -0.76 17.62
C HIS A 370 9.17 -1.69 18.84
N ASN A 371 9.06 -1.07 20.01
CA ASN A 371 8.82 -1.76 21.27
C ASN A 371 7.64 -1.10 22.00
N SER A 372 7.32 -1.60 23.19
CA SER A 372 6.27 -1.08 24.06
C SER A 372 6.84 -0.35 25.28
N LEU A 373 8.05 0.22 25.18
CA LEU A 373 8.69 0.95 26.27
C LEU A 373 7.93 2.25 26.52
N SER A 374 7.90 2.70 27.78
CA SER A 374 7.06 3.79 28.24
C SER A 374 7.79 4.66 29.28
N GLY A 375 7.11 5.68 29.79
CA GLY A 375 7.70 6.65 30.70
C GLY A 375 8.46 7.76 29.97
N ILE A 376 9.38 8.41 30.68
CA ILE A 376 10.18 9.53 30.15
C ILE A 376 11.56 9.00 29.76
N ILE A 377 12.11 9.50 28.65
CA ILE A 377 13.49 9.22 28.26
C ILE A 377 14.43 9.95 29.24
N PRO A 378 15.24 9.24 30.04
CA PRO A 378 16.09 9.88 31.05
C PRO A 378 17.15 10.78 30.40
N PRO A 379 17.26 12.07 30.76
CA PRO A 379 18.28 12.97 30.20
C PRO A 379 19.71 12.50 30.48
N SER A 380 19.92 11.91 31.66
CA SER A 380 21.17 11.30 32.11
C SER A 380 21.64 10.20 31.18
N LEU A 381 20.74 9.34 30.70
CA LEU A 381 21.08 8.23 29.82
C LEU A 381 21.81 8.71 28.56
N VAL A 382 21.21 9.67 27.86
CA VAL A 382 21.77 10.19 26.60
C VAL A 382 23.05 10.99 26.84
N ALA A 383 23.09 11.76 27.94
CA ALA A 383 24.25 12.56 28.31
C ALA A 383 25.50 11.71 28.67
N HIS A 384 25.32 10.51 29.22
CA HIS A 384 26.43 9.58 29.53
C HIS A 384 26.98 8.87 28.29
N LEU A 385 26.15 8.59 27.28
CA LEU A 385 26.53 7.84 26.08
C LEU A 385 27.17 8.75 25.01
N VAL A 386 28.28 9.41 25.36
CA VAL A 386 28.92 10.47 24.55
C VAL A 386 29.47 10.01 23.19
N TYR A 387 29.67 8.70 22.99
CA TYR A 387 30.18 8.15 21.73
C TYR A 387 29.09 7.78 20.73
N LEU A 388 27.80 8.01 21.05
CA LEU A 388 26.69 7.71 20.15
C LEU A 388 26.86 8.37 18.79
N GLU A 389 26.75 7.53 17.77
CA GLU A 389 26.64 7.84 16.35
C GLU A 389 25.23 7.52 15.83
N PHE A 390 24.56 6.53 16.41
CA PHE A 390 23.22 6.10 16.04
C PHE A 390 22.35 5.94 17.29
N LEU A 391 21.19 6.58 17.29
CA LEU A 391 20.18 6.43 18.35
C LEU A 391 18.78 6.33 17.73
N SER A 392 18.13 5.20 17.95
CA SER A 392 16.73 4.98 17.58
C SER A 392 15.90 4.58 18.80
N LEU A 393 14.92 5.41 19.13
CA LEU A 393 13.94 5.18 20.21
C LEU A 393 12.50 5.17 19.66
N SER A 394 12.36 5.14 18.33
CA SER A 394 11.09 5.30 17.63
C SER A 394 10.11 4.16 17.87
N TYR A 395 8.84 4.39 17.55
CA TYR A 395 7.74 3.44 17.67
C TYR A 395 7.68 2.77 19.05
N ASN A 396 7.84 3.58 20.10
CA ASN A 396 7.63 3.23 21.51
C ASN A 396 6.51 4.09 22.11
N ASN A 397 6.09 3.78 23.34
CA ASN A 397 5.06 4.48 24.10
C ASN A 397 5.63 5.51 25.09
N PHE A 398 6.76 6.15 24.74
CA PHE A 398 7.36 7.21 25.55
C PHE A 398 6.44 8.43 25.63
N GLY A 399 6.49 9.13 26.75
CA GLY A 399 5.81 10.41 26.98
C GLY A 399 6.73 11.45 27.60
N GLY A 400 6.17 12.60 27.94
CA GLY A 400 6.94 13.71 28.51
C GLY A 400 7.71 14.48 27.46
N SER A 401 8.75 15.21 27.88
CA SER A 401 9.53 16.10 27.02
C SER A 401 10.96 15.64 26.84
N PHE A 402 11.43 15.57 25.60
CA PHE A 402 12.82 15.36 25.21
C PHE A 402 13.43 16.68 24.71
N SER A 403 14.50 17.14 25.35
CA SER A 403 15.21 18.36 24.95
C SER A 403 16.49 18.02 24.19
N PHE A 404 16.73 18.68 23.06
CA PHE A 404 17.96 18.52 22.28
C PHE A 404 19.22 18.93 23.04
N ASN A 405 19.09 19.73 24.10
CA ASN A 405 20.22 20.05 24.97
C ASN A 405 20.82 18.80 25.64
N PHE A 406 20.07 17.70 25.74
CA PHE A 406 20.58 16.42 26.25
C PHE A 406 21.59 15.78 25.30
N LEU A 407 21.54 16.12 23.99
CA LEU A 407 22.44 15.62 22.95
C LEU A 407 23.71 16.48 22.78
N ALA A 408 23.88 17.50 23.63
CA ALA A 408 24.94 18.49 23.51
C ALA A 408 26.37 17.93 23.44
N ASN A 409 26.60 16.79 24.09
CA ASN A 409 27.91 16.14 24.16
C ASN A 409 28.12 15.06 23.09
N ASN A 410 27.08 14.73 22.31
CA ASN A 410 27.12 13.64 21.32
C ASN A 410 27.62 14.14 19.96
N SER A 411 28.86 14.66 19.90
CA SER A 411 29.40 15.28 18.68
C SER A 411 29.57 14.33 17.49
N LYS A 412 29.47 13.02 17.71
CA LYS A 412 29.59 11.98 16.67
C LYS A 412 28.24 11.53 16.11
N LEU A 413 27.13 12.04 16.62
CA LEU A 413 25.79 11.61 16.23
C LEU A 413 25.54 11.84 14.74
N LYS A 414 25.02 10.81 14.07
CA LYS A 414 24.68 10.81 12.63
C LYS A 414 23.25 10.38 12.36
N VAL A 415 22.69 9.51 13.20
CA VAL A 415 21.32 9.01 13.05
C VAL A 415 20.56 9.26 14.34
N LEU A 416 19.41 9.93 14.22
CA LEU A 416 18.48 10.16 15.31
C LEU A 416 17.04 9.87 14.84
N SER A 417 16.38 8.91 15.49
CA SER A 417 14.98 8.57 15.25
C SER A 417 14.17 8.56 16.55
N LEU A 418 13.11 9.38 16.62
CA LEU A 418 12.30 9.65 17.83
C LEU A 418 10.78 9.57 17.58
N ALA A 419 10.28 8.80 16.61
CA ALA A 419 8.84 8.70 16.35
C ALA A 419 8.05 8.04 17.51
N PRO A 420 6.92 8.57 18.00
CA PRO A 420 6.08 7.85 18.96
C PRO A 420 5.19 6.80 18.29
N MET A 421 4.80 5.76 19.03
CA MET A 421 3.79 4.79 18.60
C MET A 421 2.39 5.44 18.59
N ASN A 422 1.57 5.14 17.56
CA ASN A 422 0.16 5.54 17.46
C ASN A 422 -0.14 7.05 17.60
N ASN A 423 0.75 7.94 17.12
CA ASN A 423 0.59 9.40 17.24
C ASN A 423 0.34 9.86 18.70
N ALA A 424 1.07 9.27 19.66
CA ALA A 424 0.89 9.54 21.08
C ALA A 424 0.97 11.04 21.39
N LYS A 425 -0.15 11.62 21.84
CA LYS A 425 -0.29 13.07 22.09
C LYS A 425 0.52 13.60 23.30
N THR A 426 1.33 12.77 23.93
CA THR A 426 2.02 13.09 25.18
C THR A 426 3.54 13.22 25.04
N PHE A 427 4.11 12.78 23.91
CA PHE A 427 5.53 12.91 23.63
C PHE A 427 5.83 14.24 22.94
N ARG A 428 6.78 14.99 23.51
CA ARG A 428 7.15 16.35 23.07
C ARG A 428 8.63 16.45 22.86
N VAL A 429 9.05 17.05 21.76
CA VAL A 429 10.46 17.32 21.47
C VAL A 429 10.70 18.82 21.36
N GLU A 430 11.64 19.34 22.15
CA GLU A 430 12.03 20.75 22.19
C GLU A 430 13.46 20.92 21.66
N THR A 431 13.60 21.64 20.54
CA THR A 431 14.88 21.88 19.86
C THR A 431 15.43 23.28 20.10
N GLU A 432 14.58 24.24 20.46
CA GLU A 432 14.93 25.67 20.52
C GLU A 432 15.34 26.16 21.92
N ASN A 433 15.68 25.25 22.85
CA ASN A 433 16.05 25.61 24.21
C ASN A 433 17.38 24.96 24.65
N PRO A 434 18.46 25.74 24.81
CA PRO A 434 18.58 27.18 24.55
C PRO A 434 18.69 27.50 23.03
N PRO A 435 18.13 28.62 22.56
CA PRO A 435 18.00 28.91 21.12
C PRO A 435 19.33 29.17 20.39
N ASP A 436 20.39 29.56 21.11
CA ASP A 436 21.69 29.94 20.52
C ASP A 436 22.71 28.79 20.47
N ARG A 437 22.34 27.57 20.90
CA ARG A 437 23.28 26.46 20.99
C ARG A 437 23.27 25.63 19.71
N ILE A 438 24.27 25.85 18.86
CA ILE A 438 24.50 25.04 17.66
C ILE A 438 25.00 23.64 18.08
N PRO A 439 24.33 22.55 17.69
CA PRO A 439 24.81 21.21 17.96
C PRO A 439 26.16 20.95 17.28
N SER A 440 27.04 20.21 17.95
CA SER A 440 28.37 19.86 17.44
C SER A 440 28.35 18.72 16.42
N PHE A 441 27.26 17.98 16.32
CA PHE A 441 27.10 16.83 15.44
C PHE A 441 26.61 17.20 14.04
N GLN A 442 26.80 16.27 13.11
CA GLN A 442 26.31 16.35 11.73
C GLN A 442 25.52 15.09 11.39
N LEU A 443 24.20 15.24 11.37
CA LEU A 443 23.27 14.19 11.05
C LEU A 443 23.29 13.85 9.57
N GLU A 444 23.16 12.56 9.28
CA GLU A 444 22.87 11.99 7.97
C GLU A 444 21.39 11.58 7.87
N TYR A 445 20.77 11.20 8.99
CA TYR A 445 19.39 10.74 9.06
C TYR A 445 18.68 11.34 10.28
N LEU A 446 17.52 11.95 10.06
CA LEU A 446 16.67 12.50 11.10
C LEU A 446 15.21 12.10 10.89
N GLU A 447 14.61 11.46 11.88
CA GLU A 447 13.19 11.06 11.86
C GLU A 447 12.52 11.47 13.17
N MET A 448 11.59 12.41 13.10
CA MET A 448 10.80 12.88 14.23
C MET A 448 9.34 13.15 13.85
N PRO A 449 8.64 12.23 13.17
CA PRO A 449 7.23 12.42 12.86
C PRO A 449 6.40 12.42 14.14
N SER A 450 5.31 13.18 14.18
CA SER A 450 4.33 13.17 15.28
C SER A 450 4.90 13.45 16.68
N CYS A 451 6.02 14.17 16.80
CA CYS A 451 6.75 14.42 18.05
C CYS A 451 6.31 15.69 18.82
N GLN A 452 5.25 16.38 18.36
CA GLN A 452 4.86 17.69 18.87
C GLN A 452 6.03 18.69 18.92
N LEU A 453 6.83 18.73 17.85
CA LEU A 453 8.05 19.53 17.78
C LEU A 453 7.79 21.00 18.12
N ASN A 454 8.56 21.52 19.08
CA ASN A 454 8.56 22.91 19.49
C ASN A 454 7.14 23.44 19.74
N LEU A 455 6.32 22.70 20.49
CA LEU A 455 4.87 22.91 20.61
C LEU A 455 4.46 24.38 20.82
N SER A 456 5.28 25.15 21.54
CA SER A 456 5.04 26.58 21.82
C SER A 456 5.27 27.49 20.61
N SER A 457 6.34 27.28 19.84
CA SER A 457 6.70 28.13 18.70
C SER A 457 6.22 27.58 17.35
N ARG A 458 6.06 26.25 17.25
CA ARG A 458 5.79 25.48 16.02
C ARG A 458 6.79 25.76 14.90
N THR A 459 8.01 26.15 15.27
CA THR A 459 9.07 26.49 14.31
C THR A 459 9.76 25.23 13.82
N ILE A 460 10.09 25.21 12.53
CA ILE A 460 11.03 24.23 11.97
C ILE A 460 12.33 24.32 12.78
N PRO A 461 12.91 23.20 13.25
CA PRO A 461 14.09 23.22 14.10
C PRO A 461 15.26 24.02 13.50
N THR A 462 15.72 25.05 14.21
CA THR A 462 16.70 26.00 13.66
C THR A 462 18.09 25.39 13.50
N PHE A 463 18.44 24.38 14.31
CA PHE A 463 19.72 23.70 14.22
C PHE A 463 19.97 23.06 12.84
N LEU A 464 18.91 22.75 12.09
CA LEU A 464 18.99 22.19 10.73
C LEU A 464 19.69 23.13 9.75
N LEU A 465 19.70 24.45 10.01
CA LEU A 465 20.46 25.42 9.21
C LEU A 465 21.97 25.11 9.22
N TYR A 466 22.46 24.46 10.28
CA TYR A 466 23.87 24.13 10.48
C TYR A 466 24.20 22.67 10.15
N GLN A 467 23.27 21.94 9.52
CA GLN A 467 23.48 20.57 9.08
C GLN A 467 23.80 20.55 7.57
N HIS A 468 24.84 19.80 7.20
CA HIS A 468 25.37 19.75 5.83
C HIS A 468 25.56 18.33 5.27
N HIS A 469 25.25 17.30 6.06
CA HIS A 469 25.41 15.90 5.68
C HIS A 469 24.09 15.12 5.60
N LEU A 470 22.94 15.78 5.74
CA LEU A 470 21.64 15.12 5.74
C LEU A 470 21.37 14.43 4.40
N LYS A 471 20.87 13.21 4.50
CA LYS A 471 20.42 12.35 3.40
C LYS A 471 18.93 12.05 3.49
N TYR A 472 18.39 12.06 4.71
CA TYR A 472 16.98 11.78 5.00
C TYR A 472 16.49 12.71 6.12
N VAL A 473 15.32 13.30 5.92
CA VAL A 473 14.62 14.11 6.93
C VAL A 473 13.13 13.79 6.92
N ASP A 474 12.60 13.39 8.07
CA ASP A 474 11.15 13.31 8.33
C ASP A 474 10.78 14.15 9.56
N LEU A 475 9.99 15.20 9.32
CA LEU A 475 9.40 16.08 10.33
C LEU A 475 7.86 16.12 10.18
N SER A 476 7.27 15.10 9.59
CA SER A 476 5.84 15.04 9.30
C SER A 476 4.97 15.07 10.56
N ASN A 477 3.71 15.51 10.44
CA ASN A 477 2.71 15.46 11.51
C ASN A 477 3.08 16.23 12.80
N ASN A 478 3.81 17.35 12.68
CA ASN A 478 4.25 18.16 13.83
C ASN A 478 3.55 19.52 13.97
N ASN A 479 2.60 19.85 13.10
CA ASN A 479 1.93 21.16 13.05
C ASN A 479 2.90 22.35 12.87
N LEU A 480 4.05 22.14 12.23
CA LEU A 480 5.06 23.18 11.96
C LEU A 480 4.48 24.27 11.06
N VAL A 481 4.84 25.52 11.31
CA VAL A 481 4.39 26.69 10.53
C VAL A 481 5.57 27.38 9.83
N GLY A 482 5.27 28.16 8.80
CA GLY A 482 6.24 28.94 8.05
C GLY A 482 6.31 28.52 6.59
N MET A 483 7.32 29.02 5.88
CA MET A 483 7.56 28.69 4.48
C MET A 483 8.22 27.31 4.34
N PHE A 484 8.11 26.68 3.17
CA PHE A 484 8.91 25.51 2.84
C PHE A 484 10.42 25.78 3.06
N PRO A 485 11.16 24.94 3.80
CA PRO A 485 12.56 25.17 4.14
C PRO A 485 13.48 24.85 2.95
N TYR A 486 13.42 25.64 1.87
CA TYR A 486 14.24 25.41 0.66
C TYR A 486 15.75 25.39 0.94
N TRP A 487 16.19 26.13 1.96
CA TRP A 487 17.57 26.16 2.44
C TRP A 487 18.05 24.78 2.93
N LEU A 488 17.15 23.89 3.37
CA LEU A 488 17.49 22.54 3.80
C LEU A 488 18.04 21.74 2.61
N LEU A 489 17.42 21.89 1.45
CA LEU A 489 17.85 21.26 0.20
C LEU A 489 19.17 21.86 -0.29
N VAL A 490 19.32 23.19 -0.21
CA VAL A 490 20.53 23.90 -0.65
C VAL A 490 21.75 23.51 0.21
N ASN A 491 21.57 23.43 1.53
CA ASN A 491 22.66 23.16 2.47
C ASN A 491 23.09 21.69 2.47
N ASN A 492 22.28 20.77 1.93
CA ASN A 492 22.52 19.32 1.98
C ASN A 492 22.43 18.72 0.57
N SER A 493 23.54 18.74 -0.16
CA SER A 493 23.61 18.26 -1.56
C SER A 493 23.38 16.76 -1.74
N ARG A 494 23.38 15.97 -0.65
CA ARG A 494 23.13 14.51 -0.65
C ARG A 494 21.73 14.15 -0.14
N LEU A 495 20.87 15.12 0.09
CA LEU A 495 19.53 14.93 0.61
C LEU A 495 18.65 14.23 -0.43
N ALA A 496 18.26 12.99 -0.12
CA ALA A 496 17.51 12.12 -1.02
C ALA A 496 16.01 12.07 -0.70
N SER A 497 15.65 12.20 0.59
CA SER A 497 14.27 12.05 1.03
C SER A 497 13.88 13.12 2.03
N VAL A 498 12.76 13.79 1.75
CA VAL A 498 12.20 14.84 2.61
C VAL A 498 10.71 14.61 2.82
N PHE A 499 10.33 14.41 4.08
CA PHE A 499 8.94 14.25 4.51
C PHE A 499 8.55 15.39 5.44
N LEU A 500 7.65 16.25 4.96
CA LEU A 500 7.10 17.40 5.68
C LEU A 500 5.57 17.37 5.72
N GLY A 501 4.95 16.24 5.37
CA GLY A 501 3.50 16.10 5.32
C GLY A 501 2.82 16.31 6.68
N GLY A 502 1.56 16.72 6.71
CA GLY A 502 0.80 16.89 7.97
C GLY A 502 1.27 18.05 8.84
N ASN A 503 1.77 19.12 8.22
CA ASN A 503 2.19 20.34 8.90
C ASN A 503 1.27 21.51 8.49
N SER A 504 1.70 22.75 8.75
CA SER A 504 1.01 23.99 8.36
C SER A 504 1.94 24.90 7.56
N LEU A 505 2.79 24.31 6.72
CA LEU A 505 3.71 25.03 5.85
C LEU A 505 2.95 25.69 4.70
N ASN A 506 3.47 26.84 4.25
CA ASN A 506 2.98 27.61 3.12
C ASN A 506 4.11 27.84 2.10
N GLU A 507 3.76 28.35 0.92
CA GLU A 507 4.68 28.73 -0.18
C GLU A 507 5.75 27.70 -0.59
N LEU A 508 5.63 27.14 -1.79
CA LEU A 508 6.60 26.20 -2.36
C LEU A 508 7.53 26.90 -3.36
N HIS A 509 8.75 27.25 -2.93
CA HIS A 509 9.74 27.91 -3.79
C HIS A 509 10.93 26.98 -4.09
N LEU A 510 11.17 26.74 -5.38
CA LEU A 510 12.35 26.03 -5.92
C LEU A 510 13.01 26.93 -6.97
N ASN A 511 14.33 27.12 -6.88
CA ASN A 511 15.07 28.06 -7.72
C ASN A 511 16.33 27.47 -8.38
N GLN A 512 16.66 26.20 -8.13
CA GLN A 512 17.81 25.48 -8.69
C GLN A 512 17.53 23.97 -8.77
N PRO A 513 18.29 23.21 -9.57
CA PRO A 513 18.22 21.75 -9.62
C PRO A 513 18.69 21.06 -8.34
N PHE A 514 18.02 19.97 -7.96
CA PHE A 514 18.35 19.11 -6.84
C PHE A 514 18.50 17.65 -7.31
N ASP A 515 19.68 17.32 -7.83
CA ASP A 515 19.95 16.06 -8.55
C ASP A 515 19.94 14.80 -7.69
N GLN A 516 19.92 14.93 -6.35
CA GLN A 516 19.91 13.78 -5.43
C GLN A 516 18.55 13.51 -4.83
N LEU A 517 17.57 14.41 -4.97
CA LEU A 517 16.26 14.25 -4.34
C LEU A 517 15.44 13.20 -5.09
N VAL A 518 15.01 12.17 -4.36
CA VAL A 518 14.26 11.01 -4.86
C VAL A 518 12.82 11.02 -4.32
N PHE A 519 12.64 11.38 -3.05
CA PHE A 519 11.33 11.42 -2.38
C PHE A 519 11.03 12.81 -1.81
N LEU A 520 9.88 13.37 -2.19
CA LEU A 520 9.39 14.63 -1.65
C LEU A 520 7.91 14.50 -1.25
N ASN A 521 7.66 14.48 0.05
CA ASN A 521 6.31 14.50 0.62
C ASN A 521 6.04 15.85 1.29
N LEU A 522 5.06 16.56 0.74
CA LEU A 522 4.56 17.87 1.18
C LEU A 522 3.04 17.84 1.45
N SER A 523 2.45 16.65 1.60
CA SER A 523 0.99 16.53 1.67
C SER A 523 0.40 17.09 2.96
N ASN A 524 -0.90 17.37 2.95
CA ASN A 524 -1.62 17.85 4.13
C ASN A 524 -0.93 19.07 4.78
N ASN A 525 -0.74 20.12 3.99
CA ASN A 525 -0.13 21.41 4.39
C ASN A 525 -1.04 22.57 3.94
N LYS A 526 -0.49 23.78 3.87
CA LYS A 526 -1.21 25.00 3.42
C LYS A 526 -0.57 25.63 2.18
N PHE A 527 0.04 24.82 1.31
CA PHE A 527 0.61 25.32 0.06
C PHE A 527 -0.50 25.85 -0.85
N GLN A 528 -0.30 27.02 -1.43
CA GLN A 528 -1.26 27.74 -2.28
C GLN A 528 -0.58 28.24 -3.55
N GLY A 529 -1.38 28.61 -4.55
CA GLY A 529 -0.88 29.04 -5.86
C GLY A 529 -0.49 27.85 -6.75
N ASN A 530 0.17 28.15 -7.86
CA ASN A 530 0.55 27.14 -8.84
C ASN A 530 1.82 26.38 -8.42
N LEU A 531 1.91 25.12 -8.84
CA LEU A 531 3.21 24.42 -8.87
C LEU A 531 4.20 25.17 -9.79
N PRO A 532 5.51 25.18 -9.47
CA PRO A 532 6.52 25.79 -10.33
C PRO A 532 6.50 25.19 -11.74
N ILE A 533 6.47 26.05 -12.76
CA ILE A 533 6.35 25.60 -14.16
C ILE A 533 7.53 24.73 -14.62
N ASN A 534 8.71 24.92 -14.02
CA ASN A 534 9.94 24.19 -14.29
C ASN A 534 10.25 23.14 -13.20
N ILE A 535 9.25 22.63 -12.48
CA ILE A 535 9.47 21.66 -11.40
C ILE A 535 10.23 20.42 -11.87
N GLY A 536 9.99 19.94 -13.10
CA GLY A 536 10.72 18.79 -13.65
C GLY A 536 12.21 19.05 -13.85
N TYR A 537 12.59 20.29 -14.19
CA TYR A 537 14.00 20.71 -14.26
C TYR A 537 14.62 20.84 -12.87
N PHE A 538 13.85 21.31 -11.88
CA PHE A 538 14.35 21.45 -10.51
C PHE A 538 14.52 20.11 -9.81
N LEU A 539 13.75 19.08 -10.19
CA LEU A 539 13.71 17.77 -9.52
C LEU A 539 13.93 16.60 -10.51
N PRO A 540 15.08 16.54 -11.22
CA PRO A 540 15.25 15.67 -12.38
C PRO A 540 15.35 14.16 -12.05
N ARG A 541 15.68 13.80 -10.79
CA ARG A 541 15.79 12.40 -10.32
C ARG A 541 14.68 11.97 -9.37
N LEU A 542 13.65 12.79 -9.21
CA LEU A 542 12.58 12.49 -8.27
C LEU A 542 11.77 11.29 -8.75
N GLU A 543 11.59 10.31 -7.86
CA GLU A 543 10.78 9.13 -8.10
C GLU A 543 9.37 9.30 -7.52
N TYR A 544 9.23 10.01 -6.40
CA TYR A 544 7.94 10.17 -5.73
C TYR A 544 7.70 11.62 -5.31
N LEU A 545 6.57 12.17 -5.76
CA LEU A 545 6.07 13.49 -5.38
C LEU A 545 4.66 13.37 -4.80
N ASP A 546 4.51 13.74 -3.53
CA ASP A 546 3.21 13.88 -2.89
C ASP A 546 3.01 15.33 -2.45
N VAL A 547 2.11 16.04 -3.12
CA VAL A 547 1.66 17.40 -2.75
C VAL A 547 0.17 17.42 -2.46
N SER A 548 -0.41 16.25 -2.18
CA SER A 548 -1.85 16.09 -1.96
C SER A 548 -2.36 16.85 -0.74
N SER A 549 -3.67 17.09 -0.68
CA SER A 549 -4.32 17.75 0.47
C SER A 549 -3.70 19.13 0.78
N ASN A 550 -3.64 19.98 -0.23
CA ASN A 550 -3.16 21.36 -0.12
C ASN A 550 -4.20 22.31 -0.77
N MET A 551 -3.84 23.58 -0.96
CA MET A 551 -4.64 24.59 -1.65
C MET A 551 -4.02 25.00 -2.99
N LEU A 552 -3.26 24.10 -3.64
CA LEU A 552 -2.59 24.39 -4.91
C LEU A 552 -3.61 24.50 -6.05
N ASP A 553 -3.40 25.45 -6.96
CA ASP A 553 -4.29 25.70 -8.10
C ASP A 553 -3.51 25.86 -9.42
N GLY A 554 -4.19 26.37 -10.47
CA GLY A 554 -3.61 26.48 -11.79
C GLY A 554 -3.54 25.14 -12.54
N HIS A 555 -2.67 25.06 -13.55
CA HIS A 555 -2.52 23.86 -14.37
C HIS A 555 -1.39 22.97 -13.85
N ILE A 556 -1.49 21.66 -14.07
CA ILE A 556 -0.38 20.73 -13.85
C ILE A 556 0.77 21.10 -14.81
N PRO A 557 1.98 21.43 -14.31
CA PRO A 557 3.11 21.80 -15.16
C PRO A 557 3.49 20.70 -16.17
N ILE A 558 3.75 21.10 -17.42
CA ILE A 558 4.17 20.16 -18.49
C ILE A 558 5.54 19.55 -18.18
N SER A 559 6.42 20.27 -17.49
CA SER A 559 7.76 19.78 -17.11
C SER A 559 7.73 18.53 -16.22
N ILE A 560 6.61 18.22 -15.55
CA ILE A 560 6.48 16.95 -14.81
C ILE A 560 6.64 15.74 -15.76
N GLY A 561 6.19 15.86 -17.01
CA GLY A 561 6.39 14.82 -18.02
C GLY A 561 7.84 14.62 -18.46
N GLU A 562 8.76 15.51 -18.08
CA GLU A 562 10.20 15.37 -18.34
C GLU A 562 10.92 14.59 -17.24
N MET A 563 10.25 14.29 -16.11
CA MET A 563 10.82 13.60 -14.96
C MET A 563 10.91 12.09 -15.22
N SER A 564 12.00 11.63 -15.84
CA SER A 564 12.14 10.25 -16.33
C SER A 564 12.16 9.15 -15.26
N PHE A 565 12.34 9.51 -13.99
CA PHE A 565 12.37 8.56 -12.86
C PHE A 565 11.06 8.52 -12.08
N LEU A 566 10.09 9.37 -12.41
CA LEU A 566 8.86 9.50 -11.63
C LEU A 566 8.02 8.21 -11.68
N ARG A 567 7.79 7.62 -10.51
CA ARG A 567 7.02 6.38 -10.26
C ARG A 567 5.74 6.63 -9.47
N GLY A 568 5.70 7.68 -8.66
CA GLY A 568 4.51 8.04 -7.89
C GLY A 568 4.25 9.54 -7.91
N LEU A 569 3.04 9.91 -8.31
CA LEU A 569 2.58 11.29 -8.29
C LEU A 569 1.21 11.39 -7.61
N ASP A 570 1.16 12.08 -6.48
CA ASP A 570 -0.08 12.39 -5.77
C ASP A 570 -0.34 13.90 -5.75
N LEU A 571 -1.31 14.32 -6.56
CA LEU A 571 -1.83 15.68 -6.64
C LEU A 571 -3.25 15.78 -6.06
N SER A 572 -3.74 14.74 -5.41
CA SER A 572 -5.14 14.65 -4.99
C SER A 572 -5.51 15.72 -3.95
N ASN A 573 -6.81 16.02 -3.82
CA ASN A 573 -7.32 16.97 -2.84
C ASN A 573 -6.65 18.35 -2.94
N ASN A 574 -6.72 18.94 -4.13
CA ASN A 574 -6.21 20.28 -4.44
C ASN A 574 -7.23 21.01 -5.32
N ASN A 575 -6.83 22.12 -5.94
CA ASN A 575 -7.66 22.95 -6.81
C ASN A 575 -7.09 23.03 -8.25
N PHE A 576 -6.37 22.01 -8.71
CA PHE A 576 -5.80 21.97 -10.06
C PHE A 576 -6.89 21.99 -11.14
N THR A 577 -6.60 22.67 -12.24
CA THR A 577 -7.49 22.92 -13.39
C THR A 577 -6.79 22.53 -14.70
N GLY A 578 -7.54 22.54 -15.80
CA GLY A 578 -6.99 22.24 -17.13
C GLY A 578 -6.81 20.73 -17.37
N LYS A 579 -6.03 20.39 -18.39
CA LYS A 579 -5.86 19.02 -18.88
C LYS A 579 -4.65 18.32 -18.27
N ILE A 580 -4.69 16.99 -18.24
CA ILE A 580 -3.53 16.15 -17.93
C ILE A 580 -2.46 16.34 -19.04
N PRO A 581 -1.21 16.71 -18.70
CA PRO A 581 -0.12 16.80 -19.67
C PRO A 581 0.15 15.45 -20.35
N LYS A 582 0.42 15.46 -21.67
CA LYS A 582 0.57 14.21 -22.46
C LYS A 582 1.73 13.33 -21.99
N ASP A 583 2.83 13.94 -21.56
CA ASP A 583 4.06 13.23 -21.24
C ASP A 583 4.13 12.74 -19.78
N ILE A 584 3.15 13.09 -18.94
CA ILE A 584 3.12 12.71 -17.51
C ILE A 584 3.04 11.19 -17.30
N LEU A 585 2.70 10.44 -18.36
CA LEU A 585 2.51 8.99 -18.34
C LEU A 585 3.43 8.27 -19.34
N ASN A 586 4.38 8.98 -19.94
CA ASN A 586 5.40 8.38 -20.79
C ASN A 586 6.55 7.88 -19.91
N ARG A 587 6.81 6.56 -19.91
CA ARG A 587 7.97 5.85 -19.31
C ARG A 587 7.80 5.22 -17.91
N TYR A 588 6.60 4.77 -17.53
CA TYR A 588 6.44 3.89 -16.36
C TYR A 588 6.81 2.44 -16.71
N TYR A 589 8.06 2.06 -16.45
CA TYR A 589 8.51 0.66 -16.48
C TYR A 589 8.54 0.15 -15.03
N GLY A 590 7.47 -0.55 -14.61
CA GLY A 590 7.32 -1.10 -13.25
C GLY A 590 6.09 -0.59 -12.49
N GLU A 591 6.09 -0.78 -11.16
CA GLU A 591 5.00 -0.38 -10.27
C GLU A 591 4.94 1.13 -10.04
N GLY A 592 3.74 1.69 -9.96
CA GLY A 592 3.57 3.13 -9.77
C GLY A 592 2.15 3.59 -9.49
N TYR A 593 2.00 4.89 -9.24
CA TYR A 593 0.69 5.50 -9.05
C TYR A 593 0.60 6.91 -9.62
N LEU A 594 -0.59 7.25 -10.12
CA LEU A 594 -1.01 8.60 -10.46
C LEU A 594 -2.35 8.88 -9.78
N LYS A 595 -2.33 9.80 -8.81
CA LYS A 595 -3.51 10.20 -8.05
C LYS A 595 -3.81 11.67 -8.30
N LEU A 596 -4.98 11.92 -8.87
CA LEU A 596 -5.49 13.21 -9.30
C LEU A 596 -6.85 13.52 -8.67
N SER A 597 -7.33 12.66 -7.77
CA SER A 597 -8.67 12.72 -7.20
C SER A 597 -8.99 14.06 -6.54
N HIS A 598 -10.26 14.47 -6.54
CA HIS A 598 -10.71 15.70 -5.88
C HIS A 598 -9.95 16.95 -6.35
N ASN A 599 -10.09 17.25 -7.64
CA ASN A 599 -9.56 18.47 -8.28
C ASN A 599 -10.63 19.05 -9.25
N ARG A 600 -10.25 20.01 -10.09
CA ARG A 600 -11.09 20.61 -11.15
C ARG A 600 -10.49 20.35 -12.54
N LEU A 601 -9.86 19.21 -12.74
CA LEU A 601 -9.23 18.85 -14.01
C LEU A 601 -10.29 18.51 -15.06
N GLU A 602 -10.03 18.85 -16.31
CA GLU A 602 -10.98 18.74 -17.41
C GLU A 602 -10.36 18.13 -18.69
N GLY A 603 -11.19 17.92 -19.71
CA GLY A 603 -10.80 17.32 -20.98
C GLY A 603 -10.75 15.79 -20.92
N ASN A 604 -10.02 15.19 -21.86
CA ASN A 604 -9.90 13.74 -21.93
C ASN A 604 -9.05 13.20 -20.78
N ILE A 605 -9.54 12.16 -20.12
CA ILE A 605 -8.84 11.51 -19.00
C ILE A 605 -7.55 10.80 -19.41
N PHE A 606 -7.49 10.29 -20.65
CA PHE A 606 -6.29 9.69 -21.24
C PHE A 606 -5.75 10.61 -22.34
N PRO A 607 -4.58 11.26 -22.12
CA PRO A 607 -4.05 12.25 -23.06
C PRO A 607 -3.39 11.63 -24.31
N THR A 608 -3.06 10.32 -24.29
CA THR A 608 -2.55 9.54 -25.44
C THR A 608 -3.19 8.14 -25.49
N PRO A 609 -3.47 7.57 -26.70
CA PRO A 609 -4.06 6.23 -26.83
C PRO A 609 -3.10 5.07 -26.51
N LEU A 610 -1.79 5.31 -26.59
CA LEU A 610 -0.74 4.31 -26.39
C LEU A 610 -0.02 4.61 -25.08
N MET A 611 -0.31 3.82 -24.06
CA MET A 611 0.44 3.81 -22.80
C MET A 611 0.80 2.35 -22.55
N ASN A 612 2.01 2.11 -22.06
CA ASN A 612 2.41 0.85 -21.48
C ASN A 612 2.71 1.19 -20.03
N LEU A 613 1.72 1.04 -19.16
CA LEU A 613 1.89 1.21 -17.72
C LEU A 613 2.25 -0.17 -17.20
N GLY A 614 3.42 -0.30 -16.56
CA GLY A 614 3.98 -1.57 -16.12
C GLY A 614 3.08 -2.39 -15.17
N TYR A 615 3.62 -3.49 -14.65
CA TYR A 615 2.97 -4.33 -13.65
C TYR A 615 2.62 -3.49 -12.39
N TRP A 616 1.40 -3.59 -11.87
CA TRP A 616 0.92 -2.92 -10.65
C TRP A 616 0.88 -1.38 -10.69
N PHE A 617 -0.11 -0.84 -11.44
CA PHE A 617 -0.38 0.60 -11.53
C PHE A 617 -1.69 1.04 -10.87
N ILE A 618 -1.66 2.16 -10.15
CA ILE A 618 -2.83 2.76 -9.50
C ILE A 618 -3.16 4.09 -10.17
N PHE A 619 -4.38 4.19 -10.69
CA PHE A 619 -4.88 5.41 -11.31
C PHE A 619 -6.17 5.87 -10.62
N LEU A 620 -6.06 6.93 -9.81
CA LEU A 620 -7.21 7.53 -9.15
C LEU A 620 -7.42 8.94 -9.72
N ALA A 621 -8.52 9.14 -10.42
CA ALA A 621 -8.86 10.41 -11.06
C ALA A 621 -10.33 10.81 -10.77
N ASN A 622 -10.91 10.23 -9.72
CA ASN A 622 -12.27 10.49 -9.32
C ASN A 622 -12.52 11.92 -8.83
N ASN A 623 -13.76 12.38 -8.87
CA ASN A 623 -14.16 13.72 -8.40
C ASN A 623 -13.40 14.84 -9.15
N ASN A 624 -13.58 14.87 -10.47
CA ASN A 624 -13.01 15.87 -11.38
C ASN A 624 -14.06 16.30 -12.42
N GLN A 625 -13.65 17.01 -13.47
CA GLN A 625 -14.49 17.49 -14.58
C GLN A 625 -14.09 16.85 -15.92
N PHE A 626 -13.49 15.65 -15.90
CA PHE A 626 -13.09 14.96 -17.13
C PHE A 626 -14.32 14.62 -17.99
N ASN A 627 -14.16 14.74 -19.30
CA ASN A 627 -15.24 14.53 -20.26
C ASN A 627 -14.75 13.75 -21.50
N GLY A 628 -15.66 13.52 -22.45
CA GLY A 628 -15.36 12.73 -23.65
C GLY A 628 -15.57 11.23 -23.43
N THR A 629 -14.96 10.41 -24.27
CA THR A 629 -15.09 8.95 -24.26
C THR A 629 -13.76 8.28 -23.94
N LEU A 630 -13.81 7.06 -23.41
CA LEU A 630 -12.63 6.22 -23.31
C LEU A 630 -12.15 5.79 -24.71
N PRO A 631 -10.83 5.67 -24.94
CA PRO A 631 -10.31 5.29 -26.25
C PRO A 631 -10.70 3.85 -26.61
N LYS A 632 -10.96 3.58 -27.90
CA LYS A 632 -11.39 2.26 -28.39
C LYS A 632 -10.29 1.21 -28.29
N ASP A 633 -9.08 1.60 -28.66
CA ASP A 633 -7.86 0.84 -28.47
C ASP A 633 -7.19 1.34 -27.21
N GLY A 634 -6.77 0.44 -26.33
CA GLY A 634 -6.26 0.84 -25.03
C GLY A 634 -5.19 -0.07 -24.46
N VAL A 635 -4.69 0.43 -23.34
CA VAL A 635 -3.44 0.11 -22.65
C VAL A 635 -3.48 -1.27 -22.01
N LEU A 636 -2.37 -2.01 -22.08
CA LEU A 636 -2.09 -3.17 -21.25
C LEU A 636 -1.85 -2.68 -19.82
N PHE A 637 -2.91 -2.45 -19.05
CA PHE A 637 -2.78 -2.49 -17.59
C PHE A 637 -2.41 -3.93 -17.24
N SER A 638 -1.50 -4.12 -16.31
CA SER A 638 -1.14 -5.41 -15.76
C SER A 638 -1.35 -5.32 -14.25
N ALA A 639 -2.43 -5.92 -13.73
CA ALA A 639 -2.87 -5.96 -12.32
C ALA A 639 -2.90 -4.61 -11.55
N GLY A 640 -4.02 -3.87 -11.42
CA GLY A 640 -4.02 -2.55 -10.72
C GLY A 640 -5.34 -2.04 -10.11
N VAL A 641 -5.40 -0.76 -9.70
CA VAL A 641 -6.64 -0.09 -9.23
C VAL A 641 -6.95 1.11 -10.12
N VAL A 642 -8.18 1.18 -10.62
CA VAL A 642 -8.65 2.28 -11.46
C VAL A 642 -9.95 2.83 -10.88
N ASP A 643 -9.93 4.09 -10.46
CA ASP A 643 -11.10 4.84 -10.04
C ASP A 643 -11.19 6.15 -10.82
N ILE A 644 -12.15 6.22 -11.73
CA ILE A 644 -12.44 7.40 -12.55
C ILE A 644 -13.89 7.88 -12.32
N SER A 645 -14.46 7.54 -11.17
CA SER A 645 -15.81 7.89 -10.78
C SER A 645 -16.03 9.40 -10.62
N SER A 646 -17.29 9.85 -10.55
CA SER A 646 -17.66 11.25 -10.32
C SER A 646 -16.99 12.22 -11.30
N ASN A 647 -17.23 11.99 -12.59
CA ASN A 647 -16.75 12.79 -13.72
C ASN A 647 -17.88 12.99 -14.75
N ASN A 648 -17.58 13.56 -15.91
CA ASN A 648 -18.52 13.78 -17.02
C ASN A 648 -18.19 12.90 -18.25
N LEU A 649 -17.63 11.71 -18.03
CA LEU A 649 -17.26 10.77 -19.09
C LEU A 649 -18.51 10.14 -19.72
N SER A 650 -18.40 9.69 -20.98
CA SER A 650 -19.53 9.21 -21.77
C SER A 650 -19.12 8.12 -22.78
N GLY A 651 -20.09 7.59 -23.52
CA GLY A 651 -19.88 6.53 -24.51
C GLY A 651 -19.97 5.14 -23.89
N MET A 652 -19.57 4.13 -24.67
CA MET A 652 -19.55 2.73 -24.22
C MET A 652 -18.23 2.39 -23.53
N LEU A 653 -18.26 1.46 -22.57
CA LEU A 653 -17.04 0.90 -22.01
C LEU A 653 -16.31 0.05 -23.05
N PRO A 654 -15.00 0.28 -23.28
CA PRO A 654 -14.21 -0.49 -24.24
C PRO A 654 -13.78 -1.85 -23.65
N SER A 655 -13.56 -2.85 -24.51
CA SER A 655 -13.28 -4.24 -24.09
C SER A 655 -11.91 -4.44 -23.41
N TRP A 656 -10.93 -3.58 -23.68
CA TRP A 656 -9.58 -3.68 -23.10
C TRP A 656 -9.56 -3.34 -21.60
N ILE A 657 -10.54 -2.60 -21.09
CA ILE A 657 -10.57 -2.10 -19.70
C ILE A 657 -10.58 -3.24 -18.67
N VAL A 658 -10.96 -4.42 -19.13
CA VAL A 658 -11.12 -5.60 -18.33
C VAL A 658 -9.82 -6.33 -18.05
N LYS A 659 -8.77 -6.10 -18.86
CA LYS A 659 -7.61 -7.00 -18.88
C LYS A 659 -6.78 -7.04 -17.60
N SER A 660 -7.02 -6.25 -16.55
CA SER A 660 -6.16 -6.23 -15.36
C SER A 660 -6.50 -5.43 -14.09
N PRO A 661 -7.65 -4.80 -13.85
CA PRO A 661 -7.86 -4.17 -12.53
C PRO A 661 -8.27 -5.20 -11.46
N MET A 662 -7.68 -5.12 -10.27
CA MET A 662 -8.20 -5.68 -9.01
C MET A 662 -9.43 -4.89 -8.53
N MET A 663 -9.47 -3.58 -8.79
CA MET A 663 -10.63 -2.71 -8.53
C MET A 663 -10.87 -1.78 -9.71
N PHE A 664 -12.13 -1.70 -10.14
CA PHE A 664 -12.56 -0.84 -11.24
C PHE A 664 -13.82 -0.07 -10.86
N SER A 665 -13.72 1.27 -10.78
CA SER A 665 -14.87 2.16 -10.59
C SER A 665 -14.96 3.22 -11.69
N VAL A 666 -16.16 3.36 -12.26
CA VAL A 666 -16.56 4.42 -13.20
C VAL A 666 -17.86 5.08 -12.77
N SER A 667 -18.25 4.94 -11.50
CA SER A 667 -19.56 5.39 -11.03
C SER A 667 -19.77 6.89 -11.19
N ARG A 668 -21.03 7.33 -11.20
CA ARG A 668 -21.41 8.75 -11.33
C ARG A 668 -20.78 9.41 -12.56
N ASN A 669 -21.03 8.82 -13.74
CA ASN A 669 -20.63 9.31 -15.05
C ASN A 669 -21.83 9.19 -16.03
N ASN A 670 -21.60 9.38 -17.33
CA ASN A 670 -22.62 9.26 -18.37
C ASN A 670 -22.40 8.06 -19.31
N PHE A 671 -21.72 6.98 -18.87
CA PHE A 671 -21.50 5.79 -19.69
C PHE A 671 -22.82 5.11 -20.08
N GLU A 672 -22.87 4.54 -21.28
CA GLU A 672 -24.07 3.93 -21.86
C GLU A 672 -23.77 2.61 -22.57
N GLY A 673 -24.81 1.92 -23.04
CA GLY A 673 -24.69 0.61 -23.70
C GLY A 673 -24.70 -0.55 -22.71
N ALA A 674 -24.35 -1.75 -23.18
CA ALA A 674 -24.33 -2.96 -22.35
C ALA A 674 -23.04 -3.06 -21.51
N ILE A 675 -23.13 -3.71 -20.34
CA ILE A 675 -21.96 -4.09 -19.55
C ILE A 675 -21.14 -5.11 -20.37
N PRO A 676 -19.86 -4.84 -20.69
CA PRO A 676 -19.05 -5.74 -21.49
C PRO A 676 -18.93 -7.15 -20.89
N ILE A 677 -19.21 -8.18 -21.69
CA ILE A 677 -18.99 -9.59 -21.30
C ILE A 677 -17.52 -9.88 -21.03
N ASP A 678 -16.60 -9.03 -21.52
CA ASP A 678 -15.19 -9.26 -21.28
C ASP A 678 -14.87 -9.30 -19.79
N PHE A 679 -15.62 -8.60 -18.90
CA PHE A 679 -15.45 -8.65 -17.43
C PHE A 679 -15.37 -10.07 -16.88
N CYS A 680 -15.98 -11.04 -17.56
CA CYS A 680 -15.90 -12.46 -17.26
C CYS A 680 -14.49 -13.07 -17.36
N LYS A 681 -13.55 -12.44 -18.05
CA LYS A 681 -12.19 -12.94 -18.30
C LYS A 681 -11.19 -12.50 -17.23
N ASN A 682 -11.59 -11.68 -16.27
CA ASN A 682 -10.72 -11.15 -15.23
C ASN A 682 -10.92 -11.91 -13.92
N ASP A 683 -10.01 -12.85 -13.62
CA ASP A 683 -10.04 -13.66 -12.40
C ASP A 683 -9.54 -12.91 -11.14
N GLN A 684 -8.93 -11.73 -11.33
CA GLN A 684 -8.33 -10.90 -10.27
C GLN A 684 -9.26 -9.76 -9.80
N LEU A 685 -10.36 -9.51 -10.51
CA LEU A 685 -11.29 -8.44 -10.17
C LEU A 685 -11.98 -8.75 -8.84
N ASN A 686 -11.84 -7.82 -7.90
CA ASN A 686 -12.33 -7.92 -6.53
C ASN A 686 -13.47 -6.92 -6.27
N ILE A 687 -13.37 -5.71 -6.84
CA ILE A 687 -14.39 -4.66 -6.73
C ILE A 687 -14.76 -4.14 -8.13
N LEU A 688 -16.06 -4.12 -8.41
CA LEU A 688 -16.64 -3.53 -9.62
C LEU A 688 -17.74 -2.54 -9.24
N ASP A 689 -17.54 -1.27 -9.58
CA ASP A 689 -18.51 -0.20 -9.36
C ASP A 689 -18.82 0.54 -10.67
N LEU A 690 -20.01 0.28 -11.21
CA LEU A 690 -20.54 0.89 -12.43
C LEU A 690 -21.76 1.77 -12.15
N SER A 691 -22.02 2.12 -10.89
CA SER A 691 -23.28 2.74 -10.47
C SER A 691 -23.47 4.15 -10.97
N HIS A 692 -24.71 4.67 -10.94
CA HIS A 692 -25.06 6.02 -11.39
C HIS A 692 -24.54 6.34 -12.80
N ASN A 693 -24.90 5.48 -13.76
CA ASN A 693 -24.59 5.63 -15.18
C ASN A 693 -25.87 5.36 -16.01
N ARG A 694 -25.73 5.15 -17.32
CA ARG A 694 -26.82 4.85 -18.25
C ARG A 694 -26.65 3.47 -18.90
N PHE A 695 -26.02 2.51 -18.19
CA PHE A 695 -25.87 1.15 -18.68
C PHE A 695 -27.23 0.48 -18.88
N SER A 696 -27.35 -0.35 -19.90
CA SER A 696 -28.61 -0.99 -20.33
C SER A 696 -28.38 -2.45 -20.74
N GLY A 697 -29.43 -3.17 -21.11
CA GLY A 697 -29.36 -4.60 -21.38
C GLY A 697 -29.38 -5.44 -20.10
N THR A 698 -28.92 -6.68 -20.17
CA THR A 698 -28.95 -7.65 -19.06
C THR A 698 -27.61 -7.71 -18.33
N ILE A 699 -27.63 -8.11 -17.05
CA ILE A 699 -26.41 -8.36 -16.27
C ILE A 699 -25.71 -9.63 -16.77
N PRO A 700 -24.41 -9.59 -17.15
CA PRO A 700 -23.65 -10.79 -17.46
C PRO A 700 -23.60 -11.80 -16.30
N SER A 701 -24.04 -13.03 -16.53
CA SER A 701 -24.12 -14.07 -15.49
C SER A 701 -22.77 -14.43 -14.86
N CYS A 702 -21.69 -14.30 -15.63
CA CYS A 702 -20.34 -14.56 -15.15
C CYS A 702 -19.90 -13.66 -13.99
N LEU A 703 -20.46 -12.45 -13.86
CA LEU A 703 -20.06 -11.52 -12.79
C LEU A 703 -20.34 -12.13 -11.41
N PHE A 704 -21.39 -12.94 -11.31
CA PHE A 704 -21.73 -13.68 -10.10
C PHE A 704 -21.04 -15.06 -9.99
N ASN A 705 -20.14 -15.39 -10.92
CA ASN A 705 -19.30 -16.59 -10.89
C ASN A 705 -17.81 -16.28 -10.61
N SER A 706 -17.46 -15.00 -10.41
CA SER A 706 -16.10 -14.51 -10.19
C SER A 706 -15.71 -14.41 -8.70
N SER A 707 -14.45 -14.05 -8.43
CA SER A 707 -13.86 -13.84 -7.10
C SER A 707 -14.26 -12.51 -6.42
N LEU A 708 -15.34 -11.85 -6.89
CA LEU A 708 -15.72 -10.50 -6.46
C LEU A 708 -16.13 -10.46 -4.98
N ARG A 709 -15.67 -9.41 -4.29
CA ARG A 709 -16.20 -9.00 -2.97
C ARG A 709 -17.30 -7.96 -3.07
N LEU A 710 -17.22 -7.08 -4.06
CA LEU A 710 -18.17 -5.98 -4.24
C LEU A 710 -18.62 -5.87 -5.68
N ILE A 711 -19.93 -5.78 -5.87
CA ILE A 711 -20.56 -5.41 -7.13
C ILE A 711 -21.61 -4.32 -6.89
N ASP A 712 -21.39 -3.16 -7.49
CA ASP A 712 -22.36 -2.05 -7.51
C ASP A 712 -22.72 -1.72 -8.95
N LEU A 713 -23.97 -2.01 -9.30
CA LEU A 713 -24.59 -1.67 -10.58
C LEU A 713 -25.80 -0.75 -10.38
N GLY A 714 -25.95 -0.16 -9.19
CA GLY A 714 -27.10 0.64 -8.81
C GLY A 714 -27.30 1.87 -9.69
N SER A 715 -28.53 2.38 -9.78
CA SER A 715 -28.87 3.59 -10.54
C SER A 715 -28.42 3.54 -12.01
N ASN A 716 -28.88 2.52 -12.73
CA ASN A 716 -28.65 2.33 -14.16
C ASN A 716 -29.99 1.98 -14.87
N ASN A 717 -29.92 1.61 -16.15
CA ASN A 717 -31.07 1.23 -16.97
C ASN A 717 -31.06 -0.27 -17.31
N LEU A 718 -30.55 -1.11 -16.40
CA LEU A 718 -30.42 -2.56 -16.58
C LEU A 718 -31.78 -3.26 -16.52
N THR A 719 -31.94 -4.34 -17.27
CA THR A 719 -33.19 -5.07 -17.51
C THR A 719 -32.98 -6.58 -17.38
N GLY A 720 -34.07 -7.35 -17.42
CA GLY A 720 -34.02 -8.82 -17.32
C GLY A 720 -33.94 -9.32 -15.89
N SER A 721 -33.69 -10.62 -15.74
CA SER A 721 -33.58 -11.27 -14.43
C SER A 721 -32.17 -11.21 -13.85
N ILE A 722 -32.07 -11.21 -12.52
CA ILE A 722 -30.79 -11.33 -11.82
C ILE A 722 -30.24 -12.76 -12.04
N PRO A 723 -28.99 -12.93 -12.51
CA PRO A 723 -28.39 -14.25 -12.69
C PRO A 723 -28.12 -14.97 -11.36
N GLU A 724 -28.10 -16.31 -11.40
CA GLU A 724 -27.64 -17.12 -10.26
C GLU A 724 -26.12 -16.96 -10.04
N ALA A 725 -25.73 -16.85 -8.76
CA ALA A 725 -24.34 -16.85 -8.32
C ALA A 725 -23.79 -18.26 -8.17
N SER A 726 -22.46 -18.39 -8.28
CA SER A 726 -21.80 -19.68 -8.03
C SER A 726 -21.84 -20.00 -6.54
N SER A 727 -22.59 -21.05 -6.19
CA SER A 727 -22.79 -21.50 -4.80
C SER A 727 -21.58 -22.25 -4.23
N ARG A 728 -20.35 -21.83 -4.54
CA ARG A 728 -19.14 -22.42 -3.94
C ARG A 728 -19.06 -21.96 -2.48
N GLU A 729 -18.71 -22.87 -1.57
CA GLU A 729 -18.54 -22.61 -0.12
C GLU A 729 -17.55 -21.48 0.23
N TYR A 730 -16.80 -20.97 -0.76
CA TYR A 730 -15.77 -19.94 -0.60
C TYR A 730 -16.10 -18.62 -1.32
N SER A 731 -17.37 -18.35 -1.64
CA SER A 731 -17.77 -17.08 -2.26
C SER A 731 -17.34 -15.87 -1.40
N PHE A 732 -16.80 -14.82 -2.03
CA PHE A 732 -16.23 -13.66 -1.35
C PHE A 732 -17.16 -12.45 -1.29
N PHE A 733 -18.36 -12.52 -1.88
CA PHE A 733 -19.30 -11.38 -1.92
C PHE A 733 -19.66 -10.87 -0.52
N GLY A 734 -19.33 -9.61 -0.28
CA GLY A 734 -19.76 -8.84 0.89
C GLY A 734 -20.82 -7.80 0.56
N ILE A 735 -20.83 -7.24 -0.65
CA ILE A 735 -21.75 -6.16 -1.05
C ILE A 735 -22.29 -6.41 -2.45
N ILE A 736 -23.61 -6.40 -2.58
CA ILE A 736 -24.34 -6.43 -3.85
C ILE A 736 -25.36 -5.29 -3.86
N ASP A 737 -25.15 -4.30 -4.72
CA ASP A 737 -26.12 -3.22 -4.97
C ASP A 737 -26.56 -3.25 -6.44
N LEU A 738 -27.83 -3.54 -6.66
CA LEU A 738 -28.50 -3.54 -7.97
C LEU A 738 -29.70 -2.59 -7.98
N SER A 739 -29.78 -1.69 -7.01
CA SER A 739 -30.92 -0.81 -6.80
C SER A 739 -31.16 0.14 -7.99
N ASN A 740 -32.36 0.72 -8.07
CA ASN A 740 -32.68 1.76 -9.05
C ASN A 740 -32.38 1.32 -10.50
N ASN A 741 -32.95 0.19 -10.90
CA ASN A 741 -32.84 -0.39 -12.24
C ASN A 741 -34.23 -0.85 -12.73
N GLN A 742 -34.29 -1.62 -13.82
CA GLN A 742 -35.53 -2.20 -14.34
C GLN A 742 -35.51 -3.74 -14.29
N LEU A 743 -34.84 -4.32 -13.29
CA LEU A 743 -34.69 -5.77 -13.13
C LEU A 743 -36.04 -6.41 -12.75
N SER A 744 -36.29 -7.62 -13.24
CA SER A 744 -37.57 -8.33 -13.09
C SER A 744 -37.36 -9.80 -12.70
N GLY A 745 -38.42 -10.49 -12.31
CA GLY A 745 -38.34 -11.88 -11.81
C GLY A 745 -38.06 -11.93 -10.30
N SER A 746 -37.65 -13.08 -9.80
CA SER A 746 -37.40 -13.30 -8.37
C SER A 746 -35.93 -13.12 -7.97
N ILE A 747 -35.67 -13.01 -6.66
CA ILE A 747 -34.31 -13.08 -6.11
C ILE A 747 -33.72 -14.48 -6.39
N PRO A 748 -32.48 -14.59 -6.90
CA PRO A 748 -31.84 -15.88 -7.17
C PRO A 748 -31.65 -16.71 -5.90
N LYS A 749 -31.85 -18.03 -5.98
CA LYS A 749 -31.76 -18.90 -4.78
C LYS A 749 -30.34 -18.98 -4.22
N SER A 750 -29.34 -18.85 -5.08
CA SER A 750 -27.93 -18.81 -4.67
C SER A 750 -27.60 -17.65 -3.75
N PHE A 751 -28.32 -16.52 -3.82
CA PHE A 751 -28.02 -15.34 -3.00
C PHE A 751 -28.24 -15.62 -1.52
N TYR A 752 -29.25 -16.43 -1.18
CA TYR A 752 -29.53 -16.84 0.19
C TYR A 752 -28.39 -17.62 0.84
N ARG A 753 -27.50 -18.24 0.04
CA ARG A 753 -26.36 -19.04 0.50
C ARG A 753 -25.05 -18.26 0.57
N LEU A 754 -25.06 -16.95 0.31
CA LEU A 754 -23.87 -16.11 0.37
C LEU A 754 -23.57 -15.74 1.84
N SER A 755 -22.84 -16.61 2.53
CA SER A 755 -22.58 -16.51 3.97
C SER A 755 -21.80 -15.27 4.42
N ARG A 756 -21.14 -14.56 3.48
CA ARG A 756 -20.38 -13.31 3.74
C ARG A 756 -21.11 -12.03 3.34
N LEU A 757 -22.34 -12.15 2.82
CA LEU A 757 -23.08 -11.01 2.30
C LEU A 757 -23.53 -10.09 3.44
N ALA A 758 -22.97 -8.88 3.45
CA ALA A 758 -23.25 -7.85 4.43
C ALA A 758 -24.29 -6.84 3.93
N ILE A 759 -24.35 -6.61 2.62
CA ILE A 759 -25.26 -5.63 2.04
C ILE A 759 -25.89 -6.20 0.79
N LEU A 760 -27.22 -6.24 0.78
CA LEU A 760 -28.02 -6.59 -0.37
C LEU A 760 -29.04 -5.48 -0.61
N SER A 761 -28.83 -4.69 -1.66
CA SER A 761 -29.75 -3.64 -2.09
C SER A 761 -30.31 -3.97 -3.47
N LEU A 762 -31.62 -4.23 -3.53
CA LEU A 762 -32.39 -4.50 -4.73
C LEU A 762 -33.53 -3.48 -4.91
N ALA A 763 -33.48 -2.38 -4.16
CA ALA A 763 -34.51 -1.35 -4.10
C ALA A 763 -34.88 -0.79 -5.48
N ASN A 764 -36.12 -0.32 -5.64
CA ASN A 764 -36.59 0.38 -6.83
C ASN A 764 -36.30 -0.39 -8.14
N ASN A 765 -36.92 -1.57 -8.24
CA ASN A 765 -36.86 -2.46 -9.40
C ASN A 765 -38.28 -3.00 -9.72
N LYS A 766 -38.38 -4.00 -10.59
CA LYS A 766 -39.62 -4.70 -10.95
C LYS A 766 -39.61 -6.16 -10.47
N LEU A 767 -38.89 -6.46 -9.38
CA LEU A 767 -38.79 -7.82 -8.83
C LEU A 767 -40.14 -8.25 -8.24
N GLU A 768 -40.45 -9.53 -8.38
CA GLU A 768 -41.73 -10.11 -8.01
C GLU A 768 -41.56 -11.52 -7.40
N GLY A 769 -42.64 -12.07 -6.85
CA GLY A 769 -42.65 -13.35 -6.13
C GLY A 769 -42.73 -13.16 -4.62
N HIS A 770 -42.57 -14.25 -3.86
CA HIS A 770 -42.60 -14.23 -2.41
C HIS A 770 -41.18 -14.24 -1.83
N LEU A 771 -41.03 -13.73 -0.60
CA LEU A 771 -39.79 -13.83 0.16
C LEU A 771 -39.69 -15.25 0.75
N SER A 772 -38.78 -16.08 0.21
CA SER A 772 -38.54 -17.44 0.70
C SER A 772 -38.00 -17.43 2.13
N SER A 773 -38.36 -18.42 2.96
CA SER A 773 -37.72 -18.60 4.28
C SER A 773 -36.22 -18.88 4.19
N GLU A 774 -35.70 -19.25 3.02
CA GLU A 774 -34.26 -19.36 2.75
C GLU A 774 -33.53 -18.02 2.93
N ILE A 775 -34.20 -16.86 2.83
CA ILE A 775 -33.57 -15.55 3.07
C ILE A 775 -32.95 -15.43 4.46
N CYS A 776 -33.46 -16.21 5.41
CA CYS A 776 -32.97 -16.31 6.78
C CYS A 776 -31.62 -17.06 6.89
N GLU A 777 -31.11 -17.66 5.81
CA GLU A 777 -29.77 -18.25 5.74
C GLU A 777 -28.65 -17.18 5.65
N LEU A 778 -29.01 -15.91 5.41
CA LEU A 778 -28.08 -14.78 5.41
C LEU A 778 -27.65 -14.42 6.84
N GLN A 779 -26.53 -14.99 7.27
CA GLN A 779 -26.04 -14.86 8.65
C GLN A 779 -25.18 -13.61 8.92
N GLN A 780 -24.74 -12.84 7.92
CA GLN A 780 -23.82 -11.71 8.11
C GLN A 780 -24.35 -10.36 7.56
N ILE A 781 -25.67 -10.24 7.39
CA ILE A 781 -26.31 -9.11 6.71
C ILE A 781 -26.50 -7.89 7.61
N ASN A 782 -26.00 -6.73 7.22
CA ASN A 782 -26.26 -5.46 7.90
C ASN A 782 -27.38 -4.66 7.23
N ILE A 783 -27.41 -4.63 5.90
CA ILE A 783 -28.41 -3.87 5.15
C ILE A 783 -29.12 -4.81 4.19
N LEU A 784 -30.44 -4.91 4.35
CA LEU A 784 -31.32 -5.58 3.40
C LEU A 784 -32.37 -4.58 2.92
N ASP A 785 -32.22 -4.11 1.70
CA ASP A 785 -33.14 -3.15 1.07
C ASP A 785 -33.80 -3.79 -0.16
N LEU A 786 -35.07 -4.16 0.01
CA LEU A 786 -35.93 -4.74 -1.04
C LEU A 786 -37.09 -3.80 -1.39
N SER A 787 -36.99 -2.53 -0.99
CA SER A 787 -38.06 -1.55 -1.11
C SER A 787 -38.43 -1.27 -2.57
N HIS A 788 -39.64 -0.75 -2.80
CA HIS A 788 -40.09 -0.33 -4.14
C HIS A 788 -39.99 -1.46 -5.19
N ASN A 789 -40.56 -2.62 -4.88
CA ASN A 789 -40.66 -3.78 -5.76
C ASN A 789 -42.11 -4.31 -5.78
N LYS A 790 -42.33 -5.55 -6.21
CA LYS A 790 -43.63 -6.21 -6.29
C LYS A 790 -43.66 -7.52 -5.48
N PHE A 791 -42.93 -7.59 -4.37
CA PHE A 791 -42.95 -8.77 -3.52
C PHE A 791 -44.32 -8.95 -2.86
N THR A 792 -44.81 -10.19 -2.85
CA THR A 792 -46.14 -10.57 -2.35
C THR A 792 -46.02 -11.54 -1.16
N GLU A 793 -47.18 -11.94 -0.60
CA GLU A 793 -47.28 -12.87 0.54
C GLU A 793 -46.72 -12.30 1.85
N SER A 794 -46.59 -13.15 2.87
CA SER A 794 -46.17 -12.77 4.22
C SER A 794 -44.67 -12.66 4.39
N ILE A 795 -44.24 -11.79 5.30
CA ILE A 795 -42.84 -11.71 5.75
C ILE A 795 -42.48 -13.03 6.47
N PRO A 796 -41.36 -13.71 6.13
CA PRO A 796 -40.94 -14.93 6.81
C PRO A 796 -40.71 -14.73 8.32
N SER A 797 -41.19 -15.65 9.15
CA SER A 797 -41.04 -15.57 10.61
C SER A 797 -39.64 -15.94 11.12
N CYS A 798 -38.74 -16.41 10.26
CA CYS A 798 -37.38 -16.86 10.64
C CYS A 798 -36.33 -15.75 10.73
N PHE A 799 -36.73 -14.48 10.72
CA PHE A 799 -35.80 -13.34 10.68
C PHE A 799 -34.89 -13.28 11.92
N ASN A 800 -35.30 -13.87 13.04
CA ASN A 800 -34.45 -14.02 14.22
C ASN A 800 -33.16 -14.82 13.98
N ASN A 801 -33.07 -15.59 12.88
CA ASN A 801 -31.85 -16.30 12.49
C ASN A 801 -30.83 -15.43 11.73
N MET A 802 -31.23 -14.23 11.29
CA MET A 802 -30.36 -13.29 10.57
C MET A 802 -29.59 -12.44 11.57
N SER A 803 -28.29 -12.20 11.31
CA SER A 803 -27.50 -11.32 12.19
C SER A 803 -27.29 -9.97 11.53
N PHE A 804 -27.95 -8.95 12.10
CA PHE A 804 -27.75 -7.54 11.79
C PHE A 804 -26.66 -6.94 12.69
N GLY A 805 -25.76 -6.16 12.12
CA GLY A 805 -24.81 -5.32 12.86
C GLY A 805 -23.61 -6.05 13.48
N ASN A 806 -23.34 -7.30 13.10
CA ASN A 806 -22.28 -8.12 13.70
C ASN A 806 -21.05 -8.30 12.79
N TYR A 807 -21.06 -7.72 11.59
CA TYR A 807 -20.00 -7.88 10.60
C TYR A 807 -19.72 -6.57 9.85
N SER A 808 -18.49 -6.06 9.90
CA SER A 808 -18.01 -5.02 8.99
C SER A 808 -17.30 -5.73 7.82
N PRO A 809 -17.81 -5.70 6.58
CA PRO A 809 -17.03 -6.14 5.44
C PRO A 809 -15.77 -5.27 5.38
N ASN A 810 -14.59 -5.90 5.27
CA ASN A 810 -13.32 -5.22 5.03
C ASN A 810 -13.43 -4.44 3.69
N SER A 811 -13.96 -3.21 3.75
CA SER A 811 -14.17 -2.30 2.63
C SER A 811 -12.88 -1.57 2.28
N ARG A 812 -11.92 -1.58 3.21
CA ARG A 812 -10.54 -1.14 2.97
C ARG A 812 -9.83 -2.20 2.15
N ILE A 813 -9.67 -1.91 0.87
CA ILE A 813 -8.57 -2.51 0.15
C ILE A 813 -7.31 -1.74 0.60
N SER A 814 -6.31 -2.46 1.08
CA SER A 814 -4.99 -1.94 1.38
C SER A 814 -3.97 -2.67 0.52
N GLY A 815 -3.34 -1.95 -0.40
CA GLY A 815 -2.16 -2.43 -1.11
C GLY A 815 -0.91 -2.03 -0.32
N TYR A 816 0.02 -2.95 -0.15
CA TYR A 816 1.33 -2.64 0.43
C TYR A 816 2.32 -2.46 -0.72
N GLY A 817 2.54 -1.22 -1.16
CA GLY A 817 3.76 -0.90 -1.90
C GLY A 817 4.84 -0.64 -0.87
N ILE A 818 5.90 -1.45 -0.83
CA ILE A 818 7.03 -1.28 0.09
C ILE A 818 8.20 -0.78 -0.73
N SER A 819 8.57 0.48 -0.55
CA SER A 819 9.91 0.94 -0.91
C SER A 819 10.76 0.89 0.36
N MET A 820 11.53 -0.19 0.54
CA MET A 820 12.58 -0.22 1.56
C MET A 820 13.75 0.61 1.05
N ILE A 821 13.98 1.79 1.63
CA ILE A 821 15.29 2.41 1.56
C ILE A 821 16.06 1.91 2.78
N GLY A 822 16.72 0.76 2.63
CA GLY A 822 17.70 0.31 3.61
C GLY A 822 18.88 1.28 3.60
N TYR A 823 19.04 2.07 4.65
CA TYR A 823 20.26 2.84 4.85
C TYR A 823 21.28 1.96 5.56
N TYR A 824 22.30 1.52 4.82
CA TYR A 824 23.47 0.91 5.45
C TYR A 824 24.20 1.99 6.24
N TYR A 825 24.08 1.98 7.57
CA TYR A 825 25.10 2.59 8.41
C TYR A 825 26.39 1.77 8.23
N ASN A 826 27.57 2.38 8.30
CA ASN A 826 28.87 1.69 8.14
C ASN A 826 29.17 0.73 9.34
N SER A 827 28.28 -0.23 9.60
CA SER A 827 28.33 -1.30 10.60
C SER A 827 27.40 -2.46 10.19
N HIS A 828 27.25 -3.47 11.06
CA HIS A 828 26.32 -4.58 10.85
C HIS A 828 24.87 -4.24 11.26
N PHE A 829 24.58 -2.98 11.61
CA PHE A 829 23.23 -2.52 11.92
C PHE A 829 22.36 -2.48 10.66
N TRP A 830 21.26 -3.22 10.70
CA TRP A 830 20.21 -3.14 9.69
C TRP A 830 19.20 -2.11 10.16
N PHE A 831 19.37 -0.88 9.70
CA PHE A 831 18.32 0.11 9.83
C PHE A 831 17.31 -0.15 8.73
N TYR A 832 16.14 -0.68 9.11
CA TYR A 832 14.96 -0.53 8.28
C TYR A 832 14.68 0.98 8.27
N GLY A 833 15.14 1.69 7.23
CA GLY A 833 14.54 2.96 6.88
C GLY A 833 13.02 2.74 6.83
N PRO A 834 12.23 3.78 7.12
CA PRO A 834 10.79 3.62 7.28
C PRO A 834 10.34 2.85 6.06
N GLU A 835 9.71 1.71 6.32
CA GLU A 835 8.98 1.03 5.28
C GLU A 835 8.12 2.15 4.70
N ASN A 836 8.43 2.60 3.48
CA ASN A 836 7.47 3.36 2.73
C ASN A 836 6.44 2.33 2.28
N THR A 837 5.79 1.66 3.25
CA THR A 837 4.49 1.07 3.15
C THR A 837 3.59 2.28 2.94
N TYR A 838 3.50 2.73 1.69
CA TYR A 838 2.32 3.46 1.30
C TYR A 838 1.20 2.44 1.41
N MET A 839 0.56 2.42 2.58
CA MET A 839 -0.71 1.73 2.75
C MET A 839 -1.64 2.44 1.78
N LEU A 840 -1.79 1.86 0.59
CA LEU A 840 -2.69 2.36 -0.42
C LEU A 840 -4.07 1.96 0.06
N SER A 841 -4.60 2.73 1.00
CA SER A 841 -6.01 2.68 1.37
C SER A 841 -6.76 3.22 0.17
N PHE A 842 -7.44 2.34 -0.56
CA PHE A 842 -8.16 2.68 -1.80
C PHE A 842 -9.51 3.35 -1.53
N GLY A 843 -9.66 4.01 -0.37
CA GLY A 843 -10.93 4.54 0.12
C GLY A 843 -11.82 3.46 0.74
N GLU A 844 -12.81 3.93 1.50
CA GLU A 844 -13.90 3.09 2.02
C GLU A 844 -15.08 3.21 1.05
N TYR A 845 -15.63 2.08 0.62
CA TYR A 845 -16.81 2.05 -0.24
C TYR A 845 -18.01 2.69 0.48
N GLU A 846 -18.78 3.49 -0.26
CA GLU A 846 -19.94 4.24 0.22
C GLU A 846 -21.24 3.51 -0.14
N VAL A 847 -22.06 3.20 0.86
CA VAL A 847 -23.38 2.58 0.65
C VAL A 847 -24.45 3.61 0.95
N GLN A 848 -25.44 3.74 0.05
CA GLN A 848 -26.61 4.58 0.29
C GLN A 848 -27.74 3.75 0.90
N PHE A 849 -28.36 4.26 1.96
CA PHE A 849 -29.53 3.64 2.59
C PHE A 849 -30.50 4.71 3.10
N VAL A 850 -31.80 4.45 2.97
CA VAL A 850 -32.84 5.38 3.42
C VAL A 850 -33.18 5.10 4.88
N THR A 851 -32.99 6.09 5.74
CA THR A 851 -33.42 6.04 7.14
C THR A 851 -33.86 7.43 7.58
N LYS A 852 -34.81 7.53 8.52
CA LYS A 852 -35.37 8.82 8.97
C LYS A 852 -35.87 9.68 7.79
N SER A 853 -36.41 9.01 6.76
CA SER A 853 -36.91 9.61 5.51
C SER A 853 -35.87 10.39 4.68
N ILE A 854 -34.57 10.15 4.92
CA ILE A 854 -33.48 10.75 4.15
C ILE A 854 -32.53 9.66 3.64
N THR A 855 -32.01 9.81 2.42
CA THR A 855 -30.95 8.95 1.90
C THR A 855 -29.63 9.37 2.54
N LEU A 856 -29.05 8.48 3.34
CA LEU A 856 -27.76 8.68 3.97
C LEU A 856 -26.71 7.76 3.35
N SER A 857 -25.47 8.24 3.37
CA SER A 857 -24.31 7.51 2.88
C SER A 857 -23.46 7.02 4.04
N TYR A 858 -23.14 5.73 4.03
CA TYR A 858 -22.38 5.04 5.09
C TYR A 858 -21.05 4.53 4.55
N LYS A 859 -19.97 4.66 5.34
CA LYS A 859 -18.59 4.23 5.02
C LYS A 859 -17.93 3.54 6.22
N GLY A 860 -17.04 2.58 5.94
CA GLY A 860 -16.10 2.04 6.94
C GLY A 860 -16.71 1.09 7.98
N ASP A 861 -16.08 1.06 9.17
CA ASP A 861 -16.38 0.12 10.27
C ASP A 861 -17.61 0.45 11.11
N GLY A 862 -18.34 1.53 10.77
CA GLY A 862 -19.57 1.99 11.43
C GLY A 862 -20.82 1.83 10.55
N LEU A 863 -20.94 0.71 9.85
CA LEU A 863 -22.04 0.46 8.91
C LEU A 863 -23.41 0.39 9.62
N MET A 864 -24.38 1.05 9.00
CA MET A 864 -25.80 1.02 9.39
C MET A 864 -26.34 -0.41 9.41
N SER A 865 -27.25 -0.69 10.35
CA SER A 865 -28.05 -1.93 10.35
C SER A 865 -29.51 -1.61 10.04
N GLY A 866 -29.98 -1.97 8.85
CA GLY A 866 -31.28 -1.53 8.33
C GLY A 866 -32.02 -2.58 7.51
N LEU A 867 -33.33 -2.66 7.72
CA LEU A 867 -34.24 -3.52 6.96
C LEU A 867 -35.34 -2.66 6.33
N ASP A 868 -35.35 -2.60 5.01
CA ASP A 868 -36.37 -1.89 4.25
C ASP A 868 -37.11 -2.84 3.29
N LEU A 869 -38.40 -3.06 3.58
CA LEU A 869 -39.33 -3.82 2.76
C LEU A 869 -40.49 -2.95 2.25
N SER A 870 -40.36 -1.62 2.33
CA SER A 870 -41.44 -0.69 2.04
C SER A 870 -41.81 -0.64 0.57
N SER A 871 -43.00 -0.13 0.28
CA SER A 871 -43.52 0.01 -1.08
C SER A 871 -43.50 -1.31 -1.86
N ASN A 872 -44.07 -2.36 -1.27
CA ASN A 872 -44.26 -3.69 -1.88
C ASN A 872 -45.75 -4.09 -1.83
N GLN A 873 -46.06 -5.36 -2.09
CA GLN A 873 -47.41 -5.94 -2.02
C GLN A 873 -47.51 -7.00 -0.91
N LEU A 874 -46.71 -6.85 0.16
CA LEU A 874 -46.65 -7.80 1.27
C LEU A 874 -47.96 -7.81 2.05
N THR A 875 -48.38 -9.00 2.51
CA THR A 875 -49.66 -9.25 3.19
C THR A 875 -49.43 -10.05 4.48
N GLY A 876 -50.48 -10.35 5.24
CA GLY A 876 -50.35 -11.09 6.49
C GLY A 876 -49.80 -10.26 7.65
N GLU A 877 -49.55 -10.91 8.78
CA GLU A 877 -49.13 -10.25 10.02
C GLU A 877 -47.62 -9.98 10.05
N ILE A 878 -47.20 -8.98 10.82
CA ILE A 878 -45.79 -8.73 11.10
C ILE A 878 -45.28 -9.80 12.07
N PRO A 879 -44.23 -10.59 11.74
CA PRO A 879 -43.71 -11.61 12.63
C PRO A 879 -43.15 -11.04 13.94
N GLU A 880 -43.47 -11.66 15.08
CA GLU A 880 -42.92 -11.25 16.39
C GLU A 880 -41.39 -11.38 16.46
N GLN A 881 -40.83 -12.33 15.71
CA GLN A 881 -39.40 -12.66 15.67
C GLN A 881 -38.53 -11.51 15.15
N ILE A 882 -39.09 -10.52 14.44
CA ILE A 882 -38.35 -9.31 14.06
C ILE A 882 -37.89 -8.56 15.31
N GLY A 883 -38.60 -8.66 16.43
CA GLY A 883 -38.21 -8.06 17.71
C GLY A 883 -36.86 -8.58 18.26
N ASP A 884 -36.39 -9.74 17.83
CA ASP A 884 -35.13 -10.34 18.27
C ASP A 884 -33.89 -9.74 17.55
N LEU A 885 -34.10 -8.84 16.58
CA LEU A 885 -33.03 -8.15 15.85
C LEU A 885 -32.44 -6.98 16.65
N HIS A 886 -31.80 -7.27 17.78
CA HIS A 886 -31.40 -6.26 18.78
C HIS A 886 -30.52 -5.11 18.27
N ASN A 887 -29.71 -5.35 17.23
CA ASN A 887 -28.79 -4.36 16.64
C ASN A 887 -29.41 -3.54 15.49
N LEU A 888 -30.70 -3.72 15.19
CA LEU A 888 -31.35 -3.03 14.07
C LEU A 888 -31.56 -1.55 14.40
N HIS A 889 -31.08 -0.66 13.53
CA HIS A 889 -31.18 0.79 13.68
C HIS A 889 -32.33 1.39 12.85
N ALA A 890 -32.72 0.75 11.74
CA ALA A 890 -33.87 1.18 10.95
C ALA A 890 -34.73 0.00 10.47
N LEU A 891 -36.04 0.16 10.62
CA LEU A 891 -37.05 -0.76 10.10
C LEU A 891 -38.12 0.01 9.35
N ASN A 892 -38.29 -0.30 8.07
CA ASN A 892 -39.31 0.31 7.23
C ASN A 892 -40.15 -0.77 6.54
N LEU A 893 -41.43 -0.86 6.93
CA LEU A 893 -42.43 -1.78 6.38
C LEU A 893 -43.60 -1.01 5.73
N SER A 894 -43.43 0.30 5.54
CA SER A 894 -44.49 1.18 5.07
C SER A 894 -44.98 0.85 3.65
N HIS A 895 -46.18 1.30 3.31
CA HIS A 895 -46.76 1.14 1.98
C HIS A 895 -46.84 -0.33 1.53
N ASN A 896 -47.45 -1.17 2.36
CA ASN A 896 -47.74 -2.57 2.08
C ASN A 896 -49.22 -2.89 2.39
N HIS A 897 -49.57 -4.17 2.44
CA HIS A 897 -50.91 -4.66 2.82
C HIS A 897 -50.89 -5.47 4.12
N LEU A 898 -49.93 -5.21 5.00
CA LEU A 898 -49.75 -5.92 6.27
C LEU A 898 -50.93 -5.70 7.20
N ASN A 899 -51.35 -6.74 7.92
CA ASN A 899 -52.48 -6.72 8.85
C ASN A 899 -52.07 -7.25 10.24
N GLY A 900 -53.04 -7.52 11.12
CA GLY A 900 -52.75 -7.93 12.50
C GLY A 900 -52.27 -6.75 13.37
N SER A 901 -51.80 -7.07 14.58
CA SER A 901 -51.29 -6.08 15.52
C SER A 901 -49.81 -5.79 15.34
N ILE A 902 -49.36 -4.61 15.81
CA ILE A 902 -47.93 -4.32 15.96
C ILE A 902 -47.37 -5.26 17.04
N PRO A 903 -46.32 -6.05 16.75
CA PRO A 903 -45.77 -7.00 17.72
C PRO A 903 -45.28 -6.34 19.01
N GLU A 904 -45.63 -6.91 20.16
CA GLU A 904 -45.09 -6.45 21.45
C GLU A 904 -43.57 -6.62 21.49
N GLY A 905 -43.03 -7.67 20.84
CA GLY A 905 -41.61 -7.97 20.75
C GLY A 905 -40.73 -6.83 20.23
N PHE A 906 -41.28 -5.83 19.54
CA PHE A 906 -40.52 -4.66 19.05
C PHE A 906 -39.89 -3.83 20.19
N HIS A 907 -40.33 -3.99 21.44
CA HIS A 907 -39.66 -3.38 22.60
C HIS A 907 -38.22 -3.86 22.81
N ASN A 908 -37.83 -4.99 22.22
CA ASN A 908 -36.49 -5.57 22.28
C ASN A 908 -35.49 -4.96 21.28
N LEU A 909 -35.94 -4.13 20.34
CA LEU A 909 -35.11 -3.45 19.35
C LEU A 909 -34.39 -2.24 19.98
N LYS A 910 -33.50 -2.48 20.93
CA LYS A 910 -32.95 -1.43 21.78
C LYS A 910 -32.15 -0.36 21.05
N GLU A 911 -31.54 -0.68 19.90
CA GLU A 911 -30.74 0.26 19.08
C GLU A 911 -31.58 0.96 17.98
N ILE A 912 -32.90 0.75 17.91
CA ILE A 912 -33.72 1.29 16.83
C ILE A 912 -33.79 2.82 16.87
N GLU A 913 -33.52 3.46 15.73
CA GLU A 913 -33.57 4.91 15.55
C GLU A 913 -34.73 5.35 14.65
N SER A 914 -35.16 4.50 13.72
CA SER A 914 -36.19 4.80 12.73
C SER A 914 -37.14 3.61 12.57
N LEU A 915 -38.43 3.80 12.84
CA LEU A 915 -39.49 2.80 12.67
C LEU A 915 -40.65 3.36 11.87
N ASP A 916 -40.85 2.88 10.65
CA ASP A 916 -41.97 3.27 9.79
C ASP A 916 -42.84 2.07 9.40
N LEU A 917 -44.10 2.10 9.85
CA LEU A 917 -45.14 1.11 9.60
C LEU A 917 -46.36 1.73 8.90
N SER A 918 -46.22 2.96 8.37
CA SER A 918 -47.33 3.72 7.81
C SER A 918 -47.92 3.10 6.55
N SER A 919 -49.15 3.48 6.22
CA SER A 919 -49.86 3.02 5.01
C SER A 919 -49.94 1.50 4.90
N ASN A 920 -50.52 0.86 5.91
CA ASN A 920 -50.79 -0.57 5.99
C ASN A 920 -52.23 -0.82 6.50
N ASN A 921 -52.59 -2.09 6.75
CA ASN A 921 -53.89 -2.50 7.30
C ASN A 921 -53.78 -2.95 8.78
N LEU A 922 -52.84 -2.41 9.55
CA LEU A 922 -52.59 -2.83 10.93
C LEU A 922 -53.76 -2.45 11.85
N ILE A 923 -54.05 -3.31 12.82
CA ILE A 923 -55.15 -3.20 13.78
C ILE A 923 -54.64 -3.33 15.22
N GLY A 924 -55.52 -3.19 16.21
CA GLY A 924 -55.14 -3.31 17.63
C GLY A 924 -54.56 -2.02 18.22
N GLU A 925 -53.83 -2.13 19.33
CA GLU A 925 -53.21 -1.00 20.03
C GLU A 925 -51.72 -0.89 19.67
N ILE A 926 -51.12 0.29 19.88
CA ILE A 926 -49.66 0.44 19.84
C ILE A 926 -49.11 -0.06 21.19
N PRO A 927 -48.23 -1.08 21.23
CA PRO A 927 -47.74 -1.64 22.49
C PRO A 927 -47.08 -0.58 23.37
N MET A 928 -47.53 -0.46 24.63
CA MET A 928 -47.04 0.56 25.56
C MET A 928 -45.57 0.36 25.94
N GLN A 929 -45.06 -0.86 25.82
CA GLN A 929 -43.69 -1.29 26.03
C GLN A 929 -42.70 -0.61 25.06
N LEU A 930 -43.18 -0.11 23.90
CA LEU A 930 -42.33 0.63 22.96
C LEU A 930 -41.80 1.95 23.54
N GLN A 931 -42.41 2.48 24.60
CA GLN A 931 -41.92 3.68 25.31
C GLN A 931 -40.53 3.50 25.91
N ASP A 932 -40.09 2.26 26.11
CA ASP A 932 -38.78 1.91 26.65
C ASP A 932 -37.65 1.97 25.61
N LEU A 933 -37.95 2.38 24.37
CA LEU A 933 -36.96 2.61 23.31
C LEU A 933 -36.32 4.00 23.47
N ASN A 934 -35.01 4.02 23.68
CA ASN A 934 -34.29 5.24 24.05
C ASN A 934 -33.68 6.01 22.87
N PHE A 935 -33.41 5.33 21.74
CA PHE A 935 -32.76 5.91 20.57
C PHE A 935 -33.73 6.26 19.42
N LEU A 936 -35.01 5.94 19.57
CA LEU A 936 -36.03 6.15 18.54
C LEU A 936 -36.17 7.65 18.24
N SER A 937 -35.82 8.02 17.01
CA SER A 937 -35.81 9.41 16.53
C SER A 937 -36.90 9.69 15.49
N THR A 938 -37.34 8.66 14.77
CA THR A 938 -38.42 8.72 13.79
C THR A 938 -39.37 7.55 14.01
N PHE A 939 -40.65 7.85 14.15
CA PHE A 939 -41.72 6.86 14.31
C PHE A 939 -42.90 7.24 13.43
N ASN A 940 -43.43 6.32 12.63
CA ASN A 940 -44.58 6.62 11.79
C ASN A 940 -45.51 5.41 11.67
N VAL A 941 -46.79 5.62 11.99
CA VAL A 941 -47.85 4.61 11.90
C VAL A 941 -49.10 5.17 11.21
N CYS A 942 -48.95 6.28 10.49
CA CYS A 942 -50.08 6.93 9.85
C CYS A 942 -50.75 6.02 8.81
N TYR A 943 -52.03 6.27 8.53
CA TYR A 943 -52.87 5.51 7.60
C TYR A 943 -52.86 3.99 7.87
N ASN A 944 -53.22 3.62 9.09
CA ASN A 944 -53.55 2.25 9.51
C ASN A 944 -54.97 2.21 10.12
N ASN A 945 -55.35 1.08 10.70
CA ASN A 945 -56.61 0.90 11.42
C ASN A 945 -56.37 0.64 12.92
N LEU A 946 -55.38 1.33 13.49
CA LEU A 946 -55.01 1.24 14.91
C LEU A 946 -56.06 1.90 15.81
N SER A 947 -56.07 1.46 17.06
CA SER A 947 -57.05 1.83 18.09
C SER A 947 -56.38 2.02 19.46
N GLY A 948 -57.13 2.51 20.45
CA GLY A 948 -56.64 2.65 21.83
C GLY A 948 -55.88 3.94 22.08
N ARG A 949 -55.01 3.96 23.08
CA ARG A 949 -54.18 5.12 23.45
C ARG A 949 -52.75 4.90 22.97
N ALA A 950 -52.20 5.87 22.26
CA ALA A 950 -50.80 5.86 21.86
C ALA A 950 -49.88 6.12 23.08
N PRO A 951 -48.71 5.47 23.13
CA PRO A 951 -47.55 5.87 23.93
C PRO A 951 -47.32 7.39 24.00
N ASP A 952 -47.05 7.93 25.18
CA ASP A 952 -46.81 9.37 25.38
C ASP A 952 -45.64 9.70 26.33
N HIS A 953 -44.92 8.67 26.83
CA HIS A 953 -43.69 8.80 27.59
C HIS A 953 -42.45 8.44 26.76
N GLY A 954 -41.26 8.76 27.29
CA GLY A 954 -39.99 8.50 26.59
C GLY A 954 -39.87 9.32 25.31
N GLN A 955 -39.30 8.73 24.26
CA GLN A 955 -39.17 9.36 22.93
C GLN A 955 -40.53 9.64 22.27
N PHE A 956 -41.58 8.89 22.62
CA PHE A 956 -42.91 9.06 22.02
C PHE A 956 -43.58 10.41 22.36
N GLY A 957 -43.13 11.07 23.43
CA GLY A 957 -43.57 12.44 23.75
C GLY A 957 -43.13 13.50 22.72
N ASN A 958 -42.19 13.17 21.84
CA ASN A 958 -41.66 14.08 20.83
C ASN A 958 -42.38 13.97 19.47
N PHE A 959 -43.25 12.98 19.27
CA PHE A 959 -43.99 12.78 18.01
C PHE A 959 -45.32 13.53 18.01
N ASP A 960 -45.71 14.07 16.86
CA ASP A 960 -46.89 14.91 16.70
C ASP A 960 -48.04 14.19 15.98
N GLU A 961 -49.12 14.91 15.68
CA GLU A 961 -50.31 14.36 15.01
C GLU A 961 -50.00 13.71 13.66
N SER A 962 -48.97 14.17 12.93
CA SER A 962 -48.63 13.63 11.62
C SER A 962 -48.26 12.15 11.69
N ASN A 963 -47.59 11.72 12.76
CA ASN A 963 -47.12 10.34 12.96
C ASN A 963 -48.27 9.33 13.16
N TYR A 964 -49.44 9.79 13.61
CA TYR A 964 -50.60 8.95 13.98
C TYR A 964 -51.80 9.11 13.04
N LYS A 965 -51.73 10.07 12.12
CA LYS A 965 -52.82 10.48 11.23
C LYS A 965 -53.47 9.30 10.50
N GLY A 966 -54.78 9.35 10.25
CA GLY A 966 -55.50 8.31 9.51
C GLY A 966 -55.97 7.10 10.34
N ASN A 967 -55.54 6.98 11.60
CA ASN A 967 -56.02 5.94 12.52
C ASN A 967 -57.28 6.39 13.27
N ARG A 968 -58.47 6.02 12.77
CA ARG A 968 -59.77 6.55 13.24
C ARG A 968 -60.05 6.32 14.73
N TYR A 969 -59.57 5.22 15.30
CA TYR A 969 -59.88 4.80 16.67
C TYR A 969 -58.70 4.99 17.64
N LEU A 970 -57.60 5.58 17.19
CA LEU A 970 -56.41 5.84 17.99
C LEU A 970 -56.49 7.22 18.63
N SER A 971 -56.09 7.32 19.89
CA SER A 971 -56.01 8.57 20.64
C SER A 971 -54.57 8.86 21.07
N TRP A 972 -54.08 10.07 20.81
CA TRP A 972 -52.73 10.52 21.17
C TRP A 972 -52.82 11.92 21.81
N SER A 973 -52.12 12.13 22.92
CA SER A 973 -52.14 13.37 23.73
C SER A 973 -53.54 13.88 24.15
N ASN A 974 -53.63 14.99 24.91
CA ASN A 974 -54.89 15.54 25.44
C ASN A 974 -55.89 16.04 24.37
N SER A 975 -55.53 15.95 23.09
CA SER A 975 -56.27 16.52 21.94
C SER A 975 -57.49 15.69 21.50
N ASN A 976 -57.66 14.44 21.96
CA ASN A 976 -58.75 13.57 21.49
C ASN A 976 -59.61 12.92 22.61
N ARG A 977 -59.91 13.66 23.68
CA ARG A 977 -61.09 13.31 24.52
C ARG A 977 -62.37 13.71 23.80
N ARG A 978 -62.87 12.81 22.94
CA ARG A 978 -64.29 12.42 22.76
C ARG A 978 -64.49 11.71 21.43
N ARG A 979 -64.61 10.38 21.49
CA ARG A 979 -65.66 9.62 20.80
C ARG A 979 -65.66 8.18 21.34
N ASN A 980 -66.37 7.97 22.44
CA ASN A 980 -66.83 6.62 22.80
C ASN A 980 -67.81 6.17 21.72
N ALA A 981 -67.46 5.16 20.94
CA ALA A 981 -68.42 4.37 20.19
C ALA A 981 -67.96 2.92 20.15
N THR A 982 -68.81 2.05 20.69
CA THR A 982 -68.72 0.59 20.70
C THR A 982 -68.60 -0.01 19.30
N PRO A 983 -67.97 -1.19 19.14
CA PRO A 983 -67.79 -1.83 17.84
C PRO A 983 -69.10 -2.50 17.40
N SER A 984 -69.62 -2.11 16.24
CA SER A 984 -70.61 -2.90 15.50
C SER A 984 -70.30 -2.84 14.01
N GLU A 985 -70.30 -4.02 13.40
CA GLU A 985 -70.03 -4.30 12.00
C GLU A 985 -70.97 -3.55 11.06
N THR A 986 -70.42 -2.91 10.02
CA THR A 986 -70.90 -2.95 8.62
C THR A 986 -70.02 -2.04 7.73
N PRO A 987 -69.62 -2.48 6.52
CA PRO A 987 -68.82 -1.66 5.61
C PRO A 987 -69.71 -0.83 4.68
N LEU A 988 -69.48 0.49 4.58
CA LEU A 988 -70.09 1.30 3.52
C LEU A 988 -69.25 2.51 3.09
N LYS A 989 -68.76 2.38 1.86
CA LYS A 989 -68.48 3.33 0.76
C LYS A 989 -68.25 4.82 1.03
N ASN A 990 -67.10 5.25 0.51
CA ASN A 990 -66.72 6.52 -0.12
C ASN A 990 -67.77 7.64 -0.21
N ASN A 991 -67.41 8.81 0.32
CA ASN A 991 -67.38 10.08 -0.42
C ASN A 991 -66.47 11.10 0.29
N SER A 992 -65.40 11.48 -0.43
CA SER A 992 -64.60 12.74 -0.45
C SER A 992 -64.86 13.80 0.66
N THR A 993 -63.86 14.41 1.30
CA THR A 993 -62.80 15.25 0.71
C THR A 993 -61.79 15.67 1.80
N GLU A 994 -60.52 15.66 1.41
CA GLU A 994 -59.40 16.54 1.79
C GLU A 994 -58.95 16.71 3.26
N GLY A 995 -57.69 16.31 3.45
CA GLY A 995 -56.85 16.71 4.58
C GLY A 995 -55.62 15.81 4.75
N SER A 996 -54.87 15.48 3.69
CA SER A 996 -53.69 14.60 3.75
C SER A 996 -52.42 15.30 3.27
N GLU A 997 -51.52 15.64 4.19
CA GLU A 997 -50.09 15.64 3.89
C GLU A 997 -49.67 14.18 3.66
N CYS A 998 -49.53 13.81 2.39
CA CYS A 998 -48.49 12.96 1.80
C CYS A 998 -48.89 12.55 0.37
N VAL A 999 -49.29 13.55 -0.43
CA VAL A 999 -49.20 13.57 -1.89
C VAL A 999 -48.92 15.04 -2.16
N ILE A 1000 -47.83 15.39 -2.88
CA ILE A 1000 -47.72 16.74 -3.42
C ILE A 1000 -48.98 16.93 -4.26
N ASP A 1001 -49.87 17.81 -3.82
CA ASP A 1001 -51.10 18.12 -4.54
C ASP A 1001 -50.70 18.59 -5.93
N LEU A 1002 -50.75 17.68 -6.89
CA LEU A 1002 -50.28 17.87 -8.25
C LEU A 1002 -51.07 19.02 -8.90
N ILE A 1003 -52.31 19.26 -8.45
CA ILE A 1003 -53.16 20.34 -8.89
C ILE A 1003 -52.69 21.66 -8.29
N ALA A 1004 -52.40 21.73 -6.98
CA ALA A 1004 -51.78 22.91 -6.37
C ALA A 1004 -50.37 23.19 -6.93
N PHE A 1005 -49.60 22.15 -7.25
CA PHE A 1005 -48.33 22.26 -7.96
C PHE A 1005 -48.53 22.81 -9.37
N TYR A 1006 -49.50 22.32 -10.15
CA TYR A 1006 -49.79 22.86 -11.48
C TYR A 1006 -50.30 24.31 -11.43
N TRP A 1007 -51.10 24.67 -10.44
CA TRP A 1007 -51.56 26.06 -10.27
C TRP A 1007 -50.44 26.98 -9.79
N SER A 1008 -49.58 26.54 -8.87
CA SER A 1008 -48.43 27.33 -8.40
C SER A 1008 -47.32 27.43 -9.46
N PHE A 1009 -47.05 26.34 -10.18
CA PHE A 1009 -46.14 26.33 -11.34
C PHE A 1009 -46.70 27.19 -12.48
N GLY A 1010 -47.99 27.08 -12.78
CA GLY A 1010 -48.69 27.91 -13.75
C GLY A 1010 -48.67 29.39 -13.38
N ALA A 1011 -48.95 29.72 -12.12
CA ALA A 1011 -48.87 31.09 -11.62
C ALA A 1011 -47.44 31.64 -11.69
N SER A 1012 -46.44 30.84 -11.30
CA SER A 1012 -45.03 31.22 -11.38
C SER A 1012 -44.59 31.43 -12.83
N TYR A 1013 -45.00 30.56 -13.75
CA TYR A 1013 -44.72 30.67 -15.18
C TYR A 1013 -45.34 31.93 -15.78
N VAL A 1014 -46.58 32.25 -15.43
CA VAL A 1014 -47.25 33.49 -15.84
C VAL A 1014 -46.52 34.72 -15.28
N MET A 1015 -46.12 34.68 -14.00
CA MET A 1015 -45.39 35.79 -13.39
C MET A 1015 -44.01 36.01 -14.03
N VAL A 1016 -43.30 34.94 -14.38
CA VAL A 1016 -42.02 35.01 -15.13
C VAL A 1016 -42.24 35.58 -16.53
N LEU A 1017 -43.30 35.17 -17.24
CA LEU A 1017 -43.63 35.75 -18.55
C LEU A 1017 -43.97 37.24 -18.45
N LEU A 1018 -44.76 37.64 -17.46
CA LEU A 1018 -45.13 39.04 -17.24
C LEU A 1018 -43.92 39.90 -16.87
N THR A 1019 -43.02 39.39 -16.02
CA THR A 1019 -41.75 40.06 -15.68
C THR A 1019 -40.81 40.16 -16.87
N LEU A 1020 -40.70 39.11 -17.68
CA LEU A 1020 -39.91 39.14 -18.92
C LEU A 1020 -40.47 40.21 -19.89
N VAL A 1021 -41.79 40.24 -20.11
CA VAL A 1021 -42.45 41.24 -20.97
C VAL A 1021 -42.24 42.66 -20.44
N THR A 1022 -42.37 42.87 -19.13
CA THR A 1022 -42.12 44.20 -18.54
C THR A 1022 -40.66 44.62 -18.63
N VAL A 1023 -39.69 43.72 -18.43
CA VAL A 1023 -38.25 44.01 -18.60
C VAL A 1023 -37.93 44.37 -20.06
N LEU A 1024 -38.51 43.64 -21.03
CA LEU A 1024 -38.35 43.92 -22.46
C LEU A 1024 -39.07 45.23 -22.89
N TRP A 1025 -40.12 45.63 -22.17
CA TRP A 1025 -40.84 46.88 -22.43
C TRP A 1025 -40.13 48.11 -21.85
N ILE A 1026 -39.56 47.98 -20.65
CA ILE A 1026 -38.88 49.07 -19.93
C ILE A 1026 -37.45 49.32 -20.47
N ASN A 1027 -36.72 48.27 -20.88
CA ASN A 1027 -35.31 48.41 -21.26
C ASN A 1027 -35.06 48.09 -22.76
N PRO A 1028 -34.84 49.11 -23.60
CA PRO A 1028 -34.61 48.93 -25.04
C PRO A 1028 -33.38 48.09 -25.39
N ARG A 1029 -32.36 48.02 -24.51
CA ARG A 1029 -31.16 47.21 -24.75
C ARG A 1029 -31.45 45.72 -24.63
N TRP A 1030 -32.15 45.29 -23.59
CA TRP A 1030 -32.52 43.89 -23.39
C TRP A 1030 -33.50 43.39 -24.46
N ARG A 1031 -34.38 44.28 -24.94
CA ARG A 1031 -35.26 43.99 -26.09
C ARG A 1031 -34.48 43.60 -27.35
N ASN A 1032 -33.45 44.37 -27.70
CA ASN A 1032 -32.66 44.11 -28.90
C ASN A 1032 -31.82 42.84 -28.78
N VAL A 1033 -31.25 42.56 -27.60
CA VAL A 1033 -30.50 41.32 -27.34
C VAL A 1033 -31.41 40.09 -27.39
N TRP A 1034 -32.61 40.16 -26.83
CA TRP A 1034 -33.58 39.07 -26.85
C TRP A 1034 -34.05 38.72 -28.26
N PHE A 1035 -34.39 39.71 -29.09
CA PHE A 1035 -34.76 39.47 -30.50
C PHE A 1035 -33.59 38.94 -31.34
N TYR A 1036 -32.35 39.33 -31.03
CA TYR A 1036 -31.15 38.74 -31.66
C TYR A 1036 -31.04 37.23 -31.38
N TYR A 1037 -31.16 36.80 -30.11
CA TYR A 1037 -31.10 35.37 -29.77
C TYR A 1037 -32.28 34.56 -30.31
N ILE A 1038 -33.50 35.11 -30.31
CA ILE A 1038 -34.65 34.45 -30.95
C ILE A 1038 -34.43 34.28 -32.46
N SER A 1039 -33.84 35.27 -33.14
CA SER A 1039 -33.55 35.16 -34.57
C SER A 1039 -32.54 34.06 -34.90
N ILE A 1040 -31.53 33.85 -34.04
CA ILE A 1040 -30.55 32.77 -34.17
C ILE A 1040 -31.20 31.40 -33.90
N CYS A 1041 -32.07 31.31 -32.89
CA CYS A 1041 -32.79 30.07 -32.58
C CYS A 1041 -33.76 29.68 -33.70
N LEU A 1042 -34.51 30.63 -34.26
CA LEU A 1042 -35.40 30.39 -35.40
C LEU A 1042 -34.62 29.98 -36.67
N GLN A 1043 -33.45 30.56 -36.93
CA GLN A 1043 -32.59 30.10 -38.03
C GLN A 1043 -32.12 28.65 -37.85
N LYS A 1044 -31.75 28.24 -36.62
CA LYS A 1044 -31.32 26.86 -36.34
C LYS A 1044 -32.45 25.84 -36.39
N SER A 1045 -33.68 26.21 -36.00
CA SER A 1045 -34.82 25.30 -36.02
C SER A 1045 -35.49 25.19 -37.39
N LEU A 1046 -35.58 26.28 -38.17
CA LEU A 1046 -36.02 26.24 -39.57
C LEU A 1046 -35.00 25.54 -40.49
N GLY A 1047 -33.69 25.68 -40.23
CA GLY A 1047 -32.66 24.95 -40.97
C GLY A 1047 -32.83 23.42 -40.88
N ARG A 1048 -33.10 22.91 -39.68
CA ARG A 1048 -33.40 21.48 -39.47
C ARG A 1048 -34.73 21.01 -40.09
N PHE A 1049 -35.70 21.91 -40.27
CA PHE A 1049 -36.98 21.57 -40.89
C PHE A 1049 -36.85 21.42 -42.41
N PHE A 1050 -36.07 22.29 -43.07
CA PHE A 1050 -35.79 22.21 -44.50
C PHE A 1050 -34.86 21.03 -44.87
N ASP A 1051 -33.89 20.69 -44.01
CA ASP A 1051 -33.01 19.52 -44.24
C ASP A 1051 -33.80 18.19 -44.21
N ASN A 1052 -34.87 18.11 -43.42
CA ASN A 1052 -35.71 16.90 -43.32
C ASN A 1052 -36.81 16.79 -44.38
N THR A 1053 -37.11 17.84 -45.16
CA THR A 1053 -38.20 17.82 -46.16
C THR A 1053 -37.72 17.67 -47.61
N PHE A 1054 -36.42 17.83 -47.91
CA PHE A 1054 -35.92 17.82 -49.31
C PHE A 1054 -34.87 16.75 -49.66
N PHE A 1055 -34.49 15.86 -48.75
CA PHE A 1055 -33.61 14.72 -49.07
C PHE A 1055 -34.35 13.38 -49.00
N TYR A 1056 -35.19 13.13 -50.01
CA TYR A 1056 -35.61 11.79 -50.43
C TYR A 1056 -35.76 11.82 -51.96
N GLN A 1057 -34.62 11.78 -52.66
CA GLN A 1057 -34.47 11.30 -54.04
C GLN A 1057 -32.97 11.24 -54.37
N ASP A 1058 -32.35 10.09 -54.03
CA ASP A 1058 -31.66 9.17 -54.95
C ASP A 1058 -30.90 8.10 -54.17
#